data_AF-A0A0C4EEV2-F1
#
_entry.id   AF-A0A0C4EEV2-F1
#
_cell.length_a   1.000
_cell.length_b   1.000
_cell.length_c   1.000
_cell.angle_alpha   90.00
_cell.angle_beta   90.00
_cell.angle_gamma   90.00
#
_symmetry.space_group_name_H-M   'P 1'
#
loop_
_entity.id
_entity.type
_entity.pdbx_description
1 polymer ?
#
loop_
_entity_poly.entity_id
_entity_poly.type
_entity_poly.pdbx_seq_one_letter_code
_entity_poly.pdbx_strand_id
1 'polypeptide(L)'
;MSTPENTASSPMTGGPGPQPSGRPPGPDLLRRVATLPTTGTRGARFIRDCFRRRRKHPSSTVGTADGTHLNGRAVSAPEASALTVDEILDTIYPEKKEFEEGEDDLEYDGLATYLQTREDEKALVTREVERLVDIVKNPDTPLVLDGGQRLGGGDTVGYAALTILTKMLSDAKSICLVDNDGISLVHAPIGHTAESYRGLIHRLQNICERGEIALPTGSGAVWATAEERREDAAALMDFLSACLARYATQIADGTSWRNQQLGALARFTAKVKFLLEGMADHASTALRNAEIALATFEATYGEEAQRQGAEKDDQMAVYRRFAATLSGDPAQADYMKGVEHRVNQQRARAGFMGALKYVLASLRSGNRHRGFGVTEYEVCGVVMETGFQDFQTLLFQDRDFEYTSTSNGDQMNFAHPAFRMLDASISYLQRTKEPPQNTRVDPRGTQTKLEWMYSDSDGAHGLENGAGVAKSTPSQPYTLQTMREIVTVMVPLALAAPVVSGRYKHFLDMWYLTHDADDVVRPFPERPFKAFVRLYTSDFEAARRQRLPDDVLQLADAVRTGLFSRTSLLNASHGTKEDDASRDRLLAETHRLMDSWVYTEDAVVVQCGLYVWSVMLAAGVLVAGGLAIGLTVQDRLTGVDPFNITVYAWALAAFMVLISKAAMVEDWPWCDFLHRRVKCRSVSELRAVTGINDQLITAKLLHDEQDSVLTTRGPFNIVFLRKAASGSGGFAIDVPIQNKTLLLSGLVMIKVETTLGNRLVCLDVRRGTELSVVEHRDVGNDTERLISQDIGKTHQGDEKTGRKISLKSGKLEWRRVEGVYNVLDAAFV
;
A
#
# COMPACT_ATOMS: atom_id res chain seq x y z
N MET A 1 27.39 -57.53 22.59
CA MET A 1 27.83 -57.87 21.23
C MET A 1 28.51 -56.65 20.65
N SER A 2 29.77 -56.43 21.05
CA SER A 2 30.99 -56.60 20.24
C SER A 2 31.22 -55.47 19.22
N THR A 3 32.02 -54.49 19.65
CA THR A 3 33.00 -53.75 18.83
C THR A 3 34.11 -54.70 18.36
N PRO A 4 34.89 -54.41 17.29
CA PRO A 4 36.06 -53.49 17.31
C PRO A 4 36.21 -52.64 16.02
N GLU A 5 36.86 -51.46 15.98
CA GLU A 5 38.30 -51.10 16.10
C GLU A 5 39.23 -51.63 14.97
N ASN A 6 39.86 -50.68 14.24
CA ASN A 6 41.28 -50.67 13.76
C ASN A 6 41.51 -49.52 12.72
N THR A 7 42.24 -48.44 13.07
CA THR A 7 43.70 -48.18 12.87
C THR A 7 44.17 -48.16 11.41
N ALA A 8 44.47 -47.00 10.81
CA ALA A 8 45.72 -46.19 10.87
C ALA A 8 46.80 -46.58 9.83
N SER A 9 47.20 -45.63 8.98
CA SER A 9 48.60 -45.46 8.51
C SER A 9 48.76 -44.22 7.59
N SER A 10 49.76 -43.39 7.89
CA SER A 10 50.46 -42.49 6.96
C SER A 10 51.81 -43.15 6.61
N PRO A 11 52.52 -42.75 5.53
CA PRO A 11 53.54 -41.69 5.69
C PRO A 11 53.84 -40.81 4.44
N MET A 12 54.69 -39.82 4.71
CA MET A 12 55.24 -38.69 3.94
C MET A 12 55.87 -38.97 2.55
N THR A 13 55.96 -37.95 1.68
CA THR A 13 57.21 -37.20 1.34
C THR A 13 57.04 -36.23 0.14
N GLY A 14 57.70 -35.04 0.21
CA GLY A 14 58.29 -34.32 -0.94
C GLY A 14 57.71 -32.95 -1.35
N GLY A 15 58.35 -31.84 -0.94
CA GLY A 15 58.40 -30.57 -1.72
C GLY A 15 59.52 -30.61 -2.78
N PRO A 16 59.90 -29.53 -3.53
CA PRO A 16 59.68 -28.09 -3.32
C PRO A 16 59.18 -27.28 -4.56
N GLY A 17 59.00 -25.96 -4.43
CA GLY A 17 58.46 -25.00 -5.43
C GLY A 17 59.31 -24.74 -6.70
N PRO A 18 58.91 -23.80 -7.59
CA PRO A 18 59.12 -22.36 -7.36
C PRO A 18 58.04 -21.39 -7.93
N GLN A 19 58.10 -20.12 -7.48
CA GLN A 19 57.39 -18.96 -8.03
C GLN A 19 57.82 -18.61 -9.48
N PRO A 20 57.04 -17.78 -10.18
CA PRO A 20 57.66 -16.60 -10.78
C PRO A 20 56.91 -15.28 -10.51
N SER A 21 57.76 -14.28 -10.36
CA SER A 21 57.59 -12.84 -10.24
C SER A 21 57.06 -12.16 -11.51
N GLY A 22 56.27 -11.09 -11.33
CA GLY A 22 55.98 -10.08 -12.36
C GLY A 22 55.46 -8.78 -11.75
N ARG A 23 56.33 -7.76 -11.67
CA ARG A 23 56.10 -6.32 -11.44
C ARG A 23 56.75 -5.60 -12.65
N PRO A 24 56.64 -4.28 -12.87
CA PRO A 24 55.61 -3.25 -12.56
C PRO A 24 55.32 -2.43 -13.88
N PRO A 25 54.86 -1.15 -13.95
CA PRO A 25 55.37 0.05 -13.25
C PRO A 25 54.30 1.03 -12.69
N GLY A 26 54.67 1.80 -11.68
CA GLY A 26 54.24 3.21 -11.54
C GLY A 26 55.50 4.09 -11.64
N PRO A 27 55.52 5.36 -11.18
CA PRO A 27 54.48 6.37 -11.02
C PRO A 27 54.89 7.69 -11.75
N ASP A 28 54.41 8.86 -11.28
CA ASP A 28 54.71 10.26 -11.68
C ASP A 28 53.62 10.90 -12.56
N LEU A 29 53.07 12.10 -12.31
CA LEU A 29 53.66 13.31 -11.76
C LEU A 29 52.68 14.13 -10.88
N LEU A 30 53.25 14.64 -9.81
CA LEU A 30 52.77 15.73 -8.96
C LEU A 30 52.53 17.03 -9.76
N ARG A 31 51.46 17.76 -9.46
CA ARG A 31 51.44 19.23 -9.58
C ARG A 31 50.91 19.85 -8.30
N ARG A 32 51.71 20.73 -7.72
CA ARG A 32 51.56 21.39 -6.42
C ARG A 32 51.46 22.91 -6.65
N VAL A 33 50.81 23.60 -5.71
CA VAL A 33 50.80 25.06 -5.43
C VAL A 33 49.83 25.89 -6.30
N ALA A 34 48.95 26.76 -5.80
CA ALA A 34 49.10 27.80 -4.76
C ALA A 34 47.78 28.05 -3.97
N THR A 35 47.82 28.03 -2.63
CA THR A 35 47.84 29.18 -1.67
C THR A 35 46.48 29.58 -1.10
N LEU A 36 46.43 29.46 0.23
CA LEU A 36 45.49 30.10 1.17
C LEU A 36 45.28 31.60 0.88
N PRO A 37 44.16 32.15 1.35
CA PRO A 37 44.18 33.42 2.05
C PRO A 37 43.65 33.25 3.49
N THR A 38 44.58 33.18 4.44
CA THR A 38 44.47 33.87 5.73
C THR A 38 44.72 35.36 5.44
N THR A 39 44.08 36.40 5.97
CA THR A 39 43.36 36.69 7.21
C THR A 39 42.43 37.88 6.89
N GLY A 40 41.30 38.03 7.58
CA GLY A 40 41.11 39.22 8.42
C GLY A 40 40.39 40.41 7.77
N THR A 41 39.47 40.99 8.52
CA THR A 41 38.84 42.33 8.34
C THR A 41 37.74 42.50 7.29
N ARG A 42 36.49 42.20 7.68
CA ARG A 42 35.32 43.09 7.40
C ARG A 42 34.10 42.80 8.28
N GLY A 43 34.32 42.44 9.54
CA GLY A 43 33.28 42.51 10.58
C GLY A 43 33.23 43.93 11.16
N ALA A 44 32.52 44.86 10.52
CA ALA A 44 32.16 46.15 11.13
C ALA A 44 31.07 46.97 10.38
N ARG A 45 30.39 46.43 9.35
CA ARG A 45 29.43 47.25 8.56
C ARG A 45 28.04 46.65 8.34
N PHE A 46 27.74 45.45 8.83
CA PHE A 46 26.43 44.80 8.63
C PHE A 46 25.44 45.02 9.79
N ILE A 47 25.93 45.38 10.99
CA ILE A 47 25.10 45.52 12.20
C ILE A 47 24.39 46.89 12.28
N ARG A 48 24.72 47.86 11.42
CA ARG A 48 24.11 49.20 11.46
C ARG A 48 22.83 49.34 10.62
N ASP A 49 22.60 48.46 9.65
CA ASP A 49 21.43 48.56 8.74
C ASP A 49 20.22 47.73 9.19
N CYS A 50 20.36 46.85 10.19
CA CYS A 50 19.25 46.02 10.68
C CYS A 50 18.28 46.74 11.64
N PHE A 51 18.58 47.96 12.13
CA PHE A 51 17.70 48.68 13.07
C PHE A 51 16.90 49.85 12.48
N ARG A 52 16.88 50.01 11.15
CA ARG A 52 16.01 51.02 10.49
C ARG A 52 15.35 50.44 9.24
N ARG A 53 14.25 49.70 9.42
CA ARG A 53 13.02 49.77 8.60
C ARG A 53 12.02 48.68 9.00
N ARG A 54 11.06 49.07 9.84
CA ARG A 54 9.72 48.49 9.91
C ARG A 54 8.83 49.24 8.89
N ARG A 55 7.96 48.50 8.18
CA ARG A 55 6.93 48.91 7.19
C ARG A 55 7.37 49.09 5.73
N LYS A 56 7.17 48.05 4.92
CA LYS A 56 6.09 47.90 3.91
C LYS A 56 6.33 46.59 3.14
N HIS A 57 5.26 45.85 2.83
CA HIS A 57 5.26 44.70 1.92
C HIS A 57 5.88 45.09 0.56
N PRO A 58 6.50 44.11 -0.12
CA PRO A 58 5.82 43.54 -1.27
C PRO A 58 5.87 42.01 -1.31
N SER A 59 4.85 41.45 -1.93
CA SER A 59 4.78 40.08 -2.44
C SER A 59 5.93 39.81 -3.41
N SER A 60 6.73 38.79 -3.14
CA SER A 60 7.63 38.19 -4.12
C SER A 60 7.72 36.68 -3.90
N THR A 61 6.98 35.97 -4.72
CA THR A 61 7.30 34.64 -5.26
C THR A 61 8.76 34.59 -5.69
N VAL A 62 9.59 33.70 -5.11
CA VAL A 62 10.78 33.10 -5.77
C VAL A 62 11.20 31.82 -5.03
N GLY A 63 11.20 30.71 -5.78
CA GLY A 63 12.35 29.80 -5.90
C GLY A 63 12.61 28.80 -4.78
N THR A 64 11.92 27.66 -4.82
CA THR A 64 12.43 26.39 -4.29
C THR A 64 13.63 25.96 -5.11
N ALA A 65 14.75 25.70 -4.42
CA ALA A 65 15.98 25.20 -5.02
C ALA A 65 15.83 23.72 -5.40
N ASP A 66 16.24 23.40 -6.62
CA ASP A 66 16.32 22.07 -7.21
C ASP A 66 17.12 21.10 -6.34
N GLY A 67 16.42 20.12 -5.77
CA GLY A 67 16.98 18.79 -5.53
C GLY A 67 16.81 18.00 -6.82
N THR A 68 17.92 17.50 -7.38
CA THR A 68 17.98 16.68 -8.58
C THR A 68 17.18 15.39 -8.44
N HIS A 69 15.88 15.47 -8.68
CA HIS A 69 15.07 14.38 -9.20
C HIS A 69 15.13 14.47 -10.73
N LEU A 70 15.26 13.33 -11.40
CA LEU A 70 15.14 13.21 -12.85
C LEU A 70 13.73 13.67 -13.25
N ASN A 71 13.57 14.96 -13.53
CA ASN A 71 12.36 15.57 -14.05
C ASN A 71 12.11 15.01 -15.46
N GLY A 72 11.33 13.94 -15.54
CA GLY A 72 10.49 13.68 -16.69
C GLY A 72 9.60 14.90 -16.90
N ARG A 73 9.92 15.67 -17.94
CA ARG A 73 9.10 16.78 -18.44
C ARG A 73 7.65 16.33 -18.46
N ALA A 74 6.75 17.07 -17.80
CA ALA A 74 5.32 16.90 -17.96
C ALA A 74 4.99 17.09 -19.44
N VAL A 75 4.90 15.97 -20.16
CA VAL A 75 4.38 15.91 -21.52
C VAL A 75 2.89 16.12 -21.34
N SER A 76 2.37 17.23 -21.90
CA SER A 76 0.94 17.41 -22.16
C SER A 76 0.38 16.09 -22.67
N ALA A 77 -0.71 15.59 -22.07
CA ALA A 77 -1.35 14.33 -22.45
C ALA A 77 -1.31 14.18 -23.98
N PRO A 78 -0.60 13.17 -24.52
CA PRO A 78 -0.60 12.95 -25.96
C PRO A 78 -2.06 12.83 -26.40
N GLU A 79 -2.42 13.46 -27.53
CA GLU A 79 -3.72 13.25 -28.17
C GLU A 79 -3.94 11.74 -28.21
N ALA A 80 -4.89 11.25 -27.40
CA ALA A 80 -5.12 9.82 -27.27
C ALA A 80 -5.40 9.28 -28.67
N SER A 81 -4.52 8.43 -29.19
CA SER A 81 -4.77 7.69 -30.42
C SER A 81 -6.17 7.11 -30.32
N ALA A 82 -6.99 7.41 -31.33
CA ALA A 82 -8.38 6.99 -31.36
C ALA A 82 -8.40 5.47 -31.32
N LEU A 83 -8.96 4.91 -30.25
CA LEU A 83 -9.02 3.49 -30.03
C LEU A 83 -10.00 2.87 -31.04
N THR A 84 -9.51 2.04 -31.96
CA THR A 84 -10.32 1.42 -33.02
C THR A 84 -10.61 -0.05 -32.72
N VAL A 85 -11.79 -0.53 -33.16
CA VAL A 85 -12.18 -1.94 -33.01
C VAL A 85 -11.26 -2.85 -33.81
N ASP A 86 -10.88 -2.41 -35.02
CA ASP A 86 -10.02 -3.18 -35.93
C ASP A 86 -8.63 -3.43 -35.34
N GLU A 87 -7.98 -2.41 -34.75
CA GLU A 87 -6.67 -2.59 -34.10
C GLU A 87 -6.71 -3.61 -32.94
N ILE A 88 -7.82 -3.63 -32.20
CA ILE A 88 -8.02 -4.58 -31.11
C ILE A 88 -8.24 -5.99 -31.68
N LEU A 89 -9.08 -6.12 -32.71
CA LEU A 89 -9.32 -7.41 -33.37
C LEU A 89 -8.06 -7.94 -34.04
N ASP A 90 -7.23 -7.11 -34.65
CA ASP A 90 -5.95 -7.50 -35.25
C ASP A 90 -4.94 -7.96 -34.17
N THR A 91 -4.99 -7.35 -32.97
CA THR A 91 -4.18 -7.78 -31.82
C THR A 91 -4.60 -9.16 -31.32
N ILE A 92 -5.90 -9.46 -31.37
CA ILE A 92 -6.50 -10.71 -30.88
C ILE A 92 -6.35 -11.83 -31.94
N TYR A 93 -6.60 -11.51 -33.20
CA TYR A 93 -6.61 -12.41 -34.36
C TYR A 93 -5.58 -11.93 -35.40
N PRO A 94 -4.26 -12.11 -35.14
CA PRO A 94 -3.24 -11.73 -36.10
C PRO A 94 -3.45 -12.47 -37.44
N GLU A 95 -3.16 -11.79 -38.56
CA GLU A 95 -3.24 -12.43 -39.88
C GLU A 95 -2.31 -13.66 -39.93
N LYS A 96 -2.83 -14.79 -40.44
CA LYS A 96 -2.19 -16.12 -40.53
C LYS A 96 -0.84 -16.21 -41.29
N LYS A 97 -0.19 -15.10 -41.63
CA LYS A 97 1.07 -15.12 -42.38
C LYS A 97 2.28 -15.61 -41.56
N GLU A 98 2.13 -15.84 -40.25
CA GLU A 98 3.26 -16.00 -39.33
C GLU A 98 3.43 -17.40 -38.70
N PHE A 99 2.55 -18.38 -38.93
CA PHE A 99 2.62 -19.71 -38.30
C PHE A 99 2.35 -20.87 -39.28
N GLU A 100 3.04 -22.00 -39.11
CA GLU A 100 2.84 -23.22 -39.91
C GLU A 100 1.48 -23.89 -39.59
N GLU A 101 0.83 -24.47 -40.60
CA GLU A 101 -0.46 -25.17 -40.50
C GLU A 101 -0.40 -26.33 -39.49
N GLY A 102 -0.83 -26.09 -38.24
CA GLY A 102 -0.98 -27.12 -37.21
C GLY A 102 -0.85 -26.64 -35.76
N GLU A 103 -0.10 -25.56 -35.48
CA GLU A 103 0.00 -24.94 -34.14
C GLU A 103 -1.00 -23.78 -33.93
N ASP A 104 -1.79 -23.48 -34.97
CA ASP A 104 -2.55 -22.25 -35.25
C ASP A 104 -3.88 -22.09 -34.45
N ASP A 105 -4.15 -22.97 -33.48
CA ASP A 105 -5.47 -23.09 -32.81
C ASP A 105 -5.42 -22.99 -31.27
N LEU A 106 -4.24 -22.85 -30.65
CA LEU A 106 -4.12 -22.79 -29.17
C LEU A 106 -4.28 -21.35 -28.64
N GLU A 107 -5.49 -20.84 -28.75
CA GLU A 107 -5.89 -19.51 -28.27
C GLU A 107 -6.42 -19.56 -26.83
N TYR A 108 -5.97 -18.61 -26.01
CA TYR A 108 -6.47 -18.44 -24.65
C TYR A 108 -7.87 -17.86 -24.67
N ASP A 109 -8.75 -18.42 -23.85
CA ASP A 109 -10.20 -18.19 -23.92
C ASP A 109 -10.82 -18.49 -25.30
N GLY A 110 -10.16 -19.33 -26.10
CA GLY A 110 -10.74 -19.85 -27.33
C GLY A 110 -12.05 -20.60 -27.06
N LEU A 111 -13.01 -20.43 -27.97
CA LEU A 111 -14.31 -21.11 -27.95
C LEU A 111 -14.38 -22.30 -28.91
N ALA A 112 -13.36 -22.52 -29.74
CA ALA A 112 -13.28 -23.60 -30.73
C ALA A 112 -13.61 -25.01 -30.17
N THR A 113 -13.30 -25.28 -28.90
CA THR A 113 -13.63 -26.57 -28.24
C THR A 113 -15.14 -26.75 -28.00
N TYR A 114 -15.88 -25.66 -27.89
CA TYR A 114 -17.29 -25.66 -27.49
C TYR A 114 -18.24 -25.24 -28.62
N LEU A 115 -17.76 -24.45 -29.58
CA LEU A 115 -18.50 -24.01 -30.76
C LEU A 115 -18.26 -24.91 -31.97
N GLN A 116 -19.19 -24.85 -32.93
CA GLN A 116 -19.06 -25.59 -34.19
C GLN A 116 -18.20 -24.86 -35.23
N THR A 117 -18.13 -23.53 -35.19
CA THR A 117 -17.38 -22.73 -36.17
C THR A 117 -16.57 -21.60 -35.52
N ARG A 118 -15.41 -21.27 -36.12
CA ARG A 118 -14.53 -20.15 -35.71
C ARG A 118 -15.13 -18.78 -36.07
N GLU A 119 -16.05 -18.74 -37.04
CA GLU A 119 -16.77 -17.53 -37.43
C GLU A 119 -17.75 -17.08 -36.34
N ASP A 120 -18.45 -18.03 -35.71
CA ASP A 120 -19.34 -17.76 -34.58
C ASP A 120 -18.57 -17.19 -33.38
N GLU A 121 -17.39 -17.75 -33.09
CA GLU A 121 -16.48 -17.22 -32.05
C GLU A 121 -16.09 -15.78 -32.35
N LYS A 122 -15.59 -15.50 -33.57
CA LYS A 122 -15.18 -14.15 -33.96
C LYS A 122 -16.34 -13.16 -33.85
N ALA A 123 -17.55 -13.56 -34.25
CA ALA A 123 -18.73 -12.69 -34.14
C ALA A 123 -19.09 -12.35 -32.69
N LEU A 124 -18.99 -13.31 -31.76
CA LEU A 124 -19.22 -13.08 -30.34
C LEU A 124 -18.15 -12.15 -29.74
N VAL A 125 -16.87 -12.39 -30.04
CA VAL A 125 -15.76 -11.57 -29.54
C VAL A 125 -15.83 -10.15 -30.09
N THR A 126 -16.12 -9.98 -31.39
CA THR A 126 -16.29 -8.65 -32.00
C THR A 126 -17.37 -7.83 -31.29
N ARG A 127 -18.51 -8.44 -30.97
CA ARG A 127 -19.59 -7.76 -30.25
C ARG A 127 -19.13 -7.29 -28.86
N GLU A 128 -18.33 -8.09 -28.16
CA GLU A 128 -17.77 -7.68 -26.86
C GLU A 128 -16.71 -6.58 -27.01
N VAL A 129 -15.86 -6.63 -28.04
CA VAL A 129 -14.90 -5.55 -28.32
C VAL A 129 -15.65 -4.24 -28.59
N GLU A 130 -16.65 -4.24 -29.48
CA GLU A 130 -17.46 -3.05 -29.78
C GLU A 130 -18.08 -2.44 -28.52
N ARG A 131 -18.68 -3.29 -27.66
CA ARG A 131 -19.27 -2.87 -26.39
C ARG A 131 -18.23 -2.26 -25.44
N LEU A 132 -17.10 -2.92 -25.25
CA LEU A 132 -16.05 -2.43 -24.34
C LEU A 132 -15.41 -1.13 -24.88
N VAL A 133 -15.19 -1.03 -26.18
CA VAL A 133 -14.69 0.19 -26.84
C VAL A 133 -15.65 1.36 -26.62
N ASP A 134 -16.96 1.15 -26.75
CA ASP A 134 -17.96 2.19 -26.48
C ASP A 134 -17.92 2.66 -25.01
N ILE A 135 -17.81 1.71 -24.08
CA ILE A 135 -17.73 2.00 -22.63
C ILE A 135 -16.51 2.85 -22.26
N VAL A 136 -15.36 2.61 -22.89
CA VAL A 136 -14.10 3.30 -22.55
C VAL A 136 -13.96 4.65 -23.26
N LYS A 137 -14.67 4.89 -24.36
CA LYS A 137 -14.67 6.19 -25.07
C LYS A 137 -15.13 7.34 -24.18
N ASN A 138 -16.11 7.09 -23.32
CA ASN A 138 -16.67 8.10 -22.41
C ASN A 138 -16.47 7.68 -20.95
N PRO A 139 -15.27 7.88 -20.37
CA PRO A 139 -14.91 7.41 -19.03
C PRO A 139 -15.79 8.00 -17.91
N ASP A 140 -16.38 9.17 -18.14
CA ASP A 140 -17.23 9.88 -17.19
C ASP A 140 -18.70 9.45 -17.24
N THR A 141 -19.09 8.59 -18.18
CA THR A 141 -20.48 8.11 -18.27
C THR A 141 -20.74 7.15 -17.12
N PRO A 142 -21.76 7.34 -16.27
CA PRO A 142 -22.00 6.46 -15.13
C PRO A 142 -22.25 5.02 -15.59
N LEU A 143 -21.55 4.07 -14.95
CA LEU A 143 -21.82 2.65 -15.15
C LEU A 143 -22.84 2.18 -14.13
N VAL A 144 -23.87 1.49 -14.61
CA VAL A 144 -24.93 0.91 -13.79
C VAL A 144 -25.13 -0.52 -14.26
N LEU A 145 -25.46 -1.43 -13.33
CA LEU A 145 -25.86 -2.77 -13.71
C LEU A 145 -27.16 -2.70 -14.52
N ASP A 146 -27.09 -2.97 -15.82
CA ASP A 146 -28.26 -3.07 -16.69
C ASP A 146 -28.78 -4.51 -16.71
N GLY A 147 -30.01 -4.71 -16.25
CA GLY A 147 -30.58 -6.03 -15.97
C GLY A 147 -30.68 -6.30 -14.46
N GLY A 148 -30.90 -7.55 -14.06
CA GLY A 148 -30.91 -7.94 -12.65
C GLY A 148 -32.10 -7.39 -11.84
N GLN A 149 -33.16 -6.90 -12.49
CA GLN A 149 -34.37 -6.41 -11.80
C GLN A 149 -35.00 -7.50 -10.92
N ARG A 150 -34.80 -8.76 -11.30
CA ARG A 150 -35.31 -9.93 -10.58
C ARG A 150 -34.63 -10.13 -9.22
N LEU A 151 -33.40 -9.61 -9.02
CA LEU A 151 -32.66 -9.71 -7.76
C LEU A 151 -33.38 -9.07 -6.56
N GLY A 152 -34.39 -8.24 -6.80
CA GLY A 152 -35.22 -7.67 -5.74
C GLY A 152 -34.51 -6.61 -4.90
N GLY A 153 -34.90 -6.55 -3.62
CA GLY A 153 -34.38 -5.58 -2.64
C GLY A 153 -33.09 -6.05 -1.96
N GLY A 154 -32.47 -5.15 -1.18
CA GLY A 154 -31.29 -5.42 -0.35
C GLY A 154 -31.56 -6.27 0.89
N ASP A 155 -32.30 -7.36 0.75
CA ASP A 155 -32.66 -8.28 1.82
C ASP A 155 -31.88 -9.61 1.73
N THR A 156 -32.11 -10.52 2.67
CA THR A 156 -31.46 -11.84 2.68
C THR A 156 -31.66 -12.63 1.39
N VAL A 157 -32.79 -12.46 0.71
CA VAL A 157 -33.10 -13.16 -0.55
C VAL A 157 -32.27 -12.57 -1.69
N GLY A 158 -32.19 -11.25 -1.79
CA GLY A 158 -31.36 -10.55 -2.78
C GLY A 158 -29.87 -10.87 -2.64
N TYR A 159 -29.33 -10.88 -1.42
CA TYR A 159 -27.93 -11.28 -1.18
C TYR A 159 -27.66 -12.77 -1.43
N ALA A 160 -28.63 -13.64 -1.20
CA ALA A 160 -28.53 -15.06 -1.55
C ALA A 160 -28.52 -15.24 -3.08
N ALA A 161 -29.38 -14.52 -3.80
CA ALA A 161 -29.39 -14.51 -5.27
C ALA A 161 -28.06 -14.01 -5.85
N LEU A 162 -27.53 -12.89 -5.34
CA LEU A 162 -26.20 -12.40 -5.75
C LEU A 162 -25.10 -13.43 -5.48
N THR A 163 -25.19 -14.16 -4.36
CA THR A 163 -24.25 -15.25 -4.03
C THR A 163 -24.32 -16.40 -5.05
N ILE A 164 -25.51 -16.71 -5.58
CA ILE A 164 -25.69 -17.71 -6.64
C ILE A 164 -25.08 -17.21 -7.95
N LEU A 165 -25.36 -15.97 -8.38
CA LEU A 165 -24.80 -15.42 -9.61
C LEU A 165 -23.26 -15.33 -9.57
N THR A 166 -22.71 -14.82 -8.47
CA THR A 166 -21.24 -14.74 -8.29
C THR A 166 -20.59 -16.13 -8.25
N LYS A 167 -21.29 -17.14 -7.74
CA LYS A 167 -20.85 -18.54 -7.82
C LYS A 167 -20.87 -19.05 -9.26
N MET A 168 -21.93 -18.82 -10.03
CA MET A 168 -21.99 -19.20 -11.45
C MET A 168 -20.83 -18.60 -12.25
N LEU A 169 -20.55 -17.31 -12.05
CA LEU A 169 -19.40 -16.64 -12.69
C LEU A 169 -18.05 -17.19 -12.21
N SER A 170 -17.93 -17.56 -10.93
CA SER A 170 -16.72 -18.19 -10.38
C SER A 170 -16.49 -19.60 -10.93
N ASP A 171 -17.56 -20.35 -11.17
CA ASP A 171 -17.53 -21.68 -11.75
C ASP A 171 -17.17 -21.60 -13.24
N ALA A 172 -17.79 -20.70 -14.02
CA ALA A 172 -17.43 -20.43 -15.43
C ALA A 172 -15.98 -19.96 -15.57
N LYS A 173 -15.52 -19.07 -14.68
CA LYS A 173 -14.11 -18.67 -14.60
C LYS A 173 -13.19 -19.86 -14.35
N SER A 174 -13.61 -20.82 -13.53
CA SER A 174 -12.79 -22.02 -13.24
C SER A 174 -12.65 -22.92 -14.46
N ILE A 175 -13.69 -23.04 -15.30
CA ILE A 175 -13.62 -23.71 -16.61
C ILE A 175 -12.57 -23.01 -17.48
N CYS A 176 -12.65 -21.68 -17.63
CA CYS A 176 -11.64 -20.93 -18.39
C CYS A 176 -10.22 -21.18 -17.85
N LEU A 177 -10.02 -21.10 -16.53
CA LEU A 177 -8.69 -21.36 -15.94
C LEU A 177 -8.16 -22.75 -16.26
N VAL A 178 -9.00 -23.78 -16.22
CA VAL A 178 -8.58 -25.15 -16.56
C VAL A 178 -8.15 -25.24 -18.03
N ASP A 179 -8.94 -24.69 -18.96
CA ASP A 179 -8.57 -24.72 -20.38
C ASP A 179 -7.21 -24.04 -20.63
N ASN A 180 -7.02 -22.83 -20.07
CA ASN A 180 -5.83 -22.02 -20.34
C ASN A 180 -4.58 -22.51 -19.60
N ASP A 181 -4.73 -22.95 -18.35
CA ASP A 181 -3.63 -23.55 -17.60
C ASP A 181 -3.24 -24.91 -18.20
N GLY A 182 -4.16 -25.63 -18.85
CA GLY A 182 -3.86 -26.84 -19.63
C GLY A 182 -2.99 -26.55 -20.84
N ILE A 183 -3.30 -25.48 -21.59
CA ILE A 183 -2.46 -24.99 -22.70
C ILE A 183 -1.07 -24.59 -22.16
N SER A 184 -1.02 -23.85 -21.04
CA SER A 184 0.23 -23.47 -20.39
C SER A 184 1.05 -24.70 -20.01
N LEU A 185 0.43 -25.68 -19.33
CA LEU A 185 1.13 -26.86 -18.82
C LEU A 185 1.83 -27.63 -19.94
N VAL A 186 1.19 -27.79 -21.10
CA VAL A 186 1.72 -28.57 -22.22
C VAL A 186 2.63 -27.76 -23.14
N HIS A 187 2.30 -26.51 -23.43
CA HIS A 187 2.91 -25.75 -24.54
C HIS A 187 3.71 -24.51 -24.12
N ALA A 188 3.61 -24.10 -22.86
CA ALA A 188 4.36 -22.97 -22.29
C ALA A 188 4.33 -23.05 -20.76
N PRO A 189 5.14 -23.91 -20.10
CA PRO A 189 5.04 -24.19 -18.66
C PRO A 189 5.50 -22.98 -17.83
N ILE A 190 4.66 -21.94 -17.77
CA ILE A 190 4.91 -20.68 -17.09
C ILE A 190 4.50 -20.82 -15.62
N GLY A 191 5.37 -21.35 -14.77
CA GLY A 191 5.14 -21.35 -13.31
C GLY A 191 3.92 -22.16 -12.82
N HIS A 192 3.28 -22.95 -13.68
CA HIS A 192 2.22 -23.88 -13.32
C HIS A 192 2.80 -25.28 -13.09
N THR A 193 2.65 -25.80 -11.88
CA THR A 193 3.02 -27.19 -11.57
C THR A 193 1.84 -28.12 -11.86
N ALA A 194 2.14 -29.38 -12.23
CA ALA A 194 1.13 -30.42 -12.36
C ALA A 194 0.27 -30.56 -11.07
N GLU A 195 0.85 -30.31 -9.90
CA GLU A 195 0.12 -30.31 -8.63
C GLU A 195 -0.90 -29.16 -8.52
N SER A 196 -0.51 -27.93 -8.86
CA SER A 196 -1.42 -26.79 -8.91
C SER A 196 -2.57 -27.04 -9.89
N TYR A 197 -2.26 -27.62 -11.05
CA TYR A 197 -3.23 -27.96 -12.08
C TYR A 197 -4.21 -29.06 -11.62
N ARG A 198 -3.74 -30.12 -10.95
CA ARG A 198 -4.61 -31.13 -10.30
C ARG A 198 -5.58 -30.50 -9.30
N GLY A 199 -5.15 -29.47 -8.57
CA GLY A 199 -6.03 -28.70 -7.68
C GLY A 199 -7.19 -28.01 -8.41
N LEU A 200 -6.96 -27.51 -9.64
CA LEU A 200 -8.01 -26.93 -10.49
C LEU A 200 -8.94 -28.01 -11.04
N ILE A 201 -8.40 -29.15 -11.48
CA ILE A 201 -9.18 -30.33 -11.93
C ILE A 201 -10.14 -30.77 -10.82
N HIS A 202 -9.65 -30.92 -9.59
CA HIS A 202 -10.49 -31.31 -8.44
C HIS A 202 -11.61 -30.28 -8.17
N ARG A 203 -11.34 -28.99 -8.35
CA ARG A 203 -12.39 -27.96 -8.24
C ARG A 203 -13.44 -28.10 -9.35
N LEU A 204 -13.03 -28.45 -10.56
CA LEU A 204 -13.93 -28.65 -11.69
C LEU A 204 -14.77 -29.93 -11.54
N GLN A 205 -14.19 -31.02 -11.03
CA GLN A 205 -14.92 -32.25 -10.67
C GLN A 205 -16.06 -31.96 -9.70
N ASN A 206 -15.82 -31.12 -8.68
CA ASN A 206 -16.86 -30.66 -7.77
C ASN A 206 -18.01 -29.90 -8.46
N ILE A 207 -17.76 -29.24 -9.61
CA ILE A 207 -18.81 -28.58 -10.39
C ILE A 207 -19.64 -29.63 -11.13
N CYS A 208 -19.00 -30.60 -11.77
CA CYS A 208 -19.67 -31.70 -12.48
C CYS A 208 -20.53 -32.57 -11.52
N GLU A 209 -20.01 -32.89 -10.34
CA GLU A 209 -20.68 -33.74 -9.34
C GLU A 209 -21.90 -33.07 -8.69
N ARG A 210 -21.87 -31.74 -8.51
CA ARG A 210 -22.95 -31.00 -7.85
C ARG A 210 -24.17 -30.79 -8.75
N GLY A 211 -24.03 -30.91 -10.06
CA GLY A 211 -25.09 -30.57 -11.02
C GLY A 211 -25.46 -29.07 -10.94
N GLU A 212 -26.71 -28.74 -11.31
CA GLU A 212 -27.21 -27.37 -11.18
C GLU A 212 -27.18 -26.89 -9.72
N ILE A 213 -26.79 -25.63 -9.51
CA ILE A 213 -26.74 -25.02 -8.17
C ILE A 213 -28.12 -25.14 -7.51
N ALA A 214 -28.21 -25.96 -6.47
CA ALA A 214 -29.43 -26.13 -5.68
C ALA A 214 -29.90 -24.77 -5.15
N LEU A 215 -31.10 -24.37 -5.57
CA LEU A 215 -31.74 -23.16 -5.07
C LEU A 215 -32.05 -23.33 -3.57
N PRO A 216 -31.88 -22.27 -2.75
CA PRO A 216 -32.32 -22.30 -1.36
C PRO A 216 -33.79 -22.73 -1.28
N THR A 217 -34.06 -23.79 -0.53
CA THR A 217 -35.42 -24.28 -0.31
C THR A 217 -36.06 -23.42 0.78
N GLY A 218 -36.87 -22.45 0.37
CA GLY A 218 -37.65 -21.59 1.27
C GLY A 218 -37.38 -20.09 1.05
N SER A 219 -38.48 -19.31 1.02
CA SER A 219 -38.59 -17.92 0.53
C SER A 219 -38.51 -17.81 -1.00
N GLY A 220 -39.41 -17.02 -1.61
CA GLY A 220 -39.78 -17.07 -3.03
C GLY A 220 -38.58 -17.17 -3.99
N ALA A 221 -38.64 -18.13 -4.92
CA ALA A 221 -37.62 -18.27 -5.95
C ALA A 221 -37.50 -16.96 -6.74
N VAL A 222 -36.30 -16.38 -6.72
CA VAL A 222 -35.96 -15.12 -7.42
C VAL A 222 -36.13 -15.25 -8.92
N TRP A 223 -35.87 -16.45 -9.45
CA TRP A 223 -36.01 -16.79 -10.85
C TRP A 223 -37.03 -17.90 -11.02
N ALA A 224 -37.93 -17.76 -11.99
CA ALA A 224 -38.88 -18.78 -12.37
C ALA A 224 -38.22 -19.85 -13.25
N THR A 225 -37.22 -19.47 -14.06
CA THR A 225 -36.52 -20.38 -14.97
C THR A 225 -35.00 -20.30 -14.81
N ALA A 226 -34.30 -21.32 -15.29
CA ALA A 226 -32.84 -21.29 -15.40
C ALA A 226 -32.36 -20.24 -16.42
N GLU A 227 -33.16 -19.94 -17.45
CA GLU A 227 -32.87 -18.93 -18.46
C GLU A 227 -32.80 -17.52 -17.86
N GLU A 228 -33.78 -17.13 -17.05
CA GLU A 228 -33.76 -15.83 -16.36
C GLU A 228 -32.54 -15.66 -15.46
N ARG A 229 -32.09 -16.74 -14.81
CA ARG A 229 -30.88 -16.74 -13.98
C ARG A 229 -29.62 -16.56 -14.82
N ARG A 230 -29.55 -17.19 -15.99
CA ARG A 230 -28.44 -17.05 -16.94
C ARG A 230 -28.39 -15.63 -17.51
N GLU A 231 -29.52 -15.04 -17.86
CA GLU A 231 -29.62 -13.64 -18.28
C GLU A 231 -29.04 -12.69 -17.22
N ASP A 232 -29.45 -12.84 -15.96
CA ASP A 232 -28.95 -11.98 -14.88
C ASP A 232 -27.46 -12.22 -14.58
N ALA A 233 -26.96 -13.45 -14.74
CA ALA A 233 -25.53 -13.76 -14.64
C ALA A 233 -24.72 -13.10 -15.78
N ALA A 234 -25.24 -13.13 -17.01
CA ALA A 234 -24.62 -12.48 -18.16
C ALA A 234 -24.61 -10.95 -18.00
N ALA A 235 -25.72 -10.36 -17.52
CA ALA A 235 -25.81 -8.94 -17.19
C ALA A 235 -24.81 -8.52 -16.10
N LEU A 236 -24.62 -9.35 -15.07
CA LEU A 236 -23.60 -9.11 -14.05
C LEU A 236 -22.19 -9.17 -14.66
N MET A 237 -21.90 -10.12 -15.55
CA MET A 237 -20.62 -10.20 -16.24
C MET A 237 -20.39 -9.00 -17.17
N ASP A 238 -21.42 -8.51 -17.83
CA ASP A 238 -21.38 -7.30 -18.64
C ASP A 238 -20.97 -6.08 -17.83
N PHE A 239 -21.56 -5.93 -16.65
CA PHE A 239 -21.22 -4.86 -15.73
C PHE A 239 -19.80 -5.00 -15.16
N LEU A 240 -19.39 -6.21 -14.75
CA LEU A 240 -18.04 -6.47 -14.24
C LEU A 240 -16.96 -6.20 -15.29
N SER A 241 -17.15 -6.66 -16.52
CA SER A 241 -16.23 -6.41 -17.64
C SER A 241 -16.21 -4.93 -18.04
N ALA A 242 -17.34 -4.22 -18.00
CA ALA A 242 -17.38 -2.77 -18.21
C ALA A 242 -16.51 -2.01 -17.18
N CYS A 243 -16.67 -2.34 -15.89
CA CYS A 243 -15.87 -1.74 -14.83
C CYS A 243 -14.38 -2.07 -14.95
N LEU A 244 -14.04 -3.33 -15.26
CA LEU A 244 -12.64 -3.76 -15.43
C LEU A 244 -11.98 -3.12 -16.66
N ALA A 245 -12.71 -3.02 -17.78
CA ALA A 245 -12.22 -2.35 -18.99
C ALA A 245 -11.90 -0.89 -18.70
N ARG A 246 -12.84 -0.17 -18.08
CA ARG A 246 -12.65 1.25 -17.72
C ARG A 246 -11.52 1.43 -16.71
N TYR A 247 -11.42 0.55 -15.73
CA TYR A 247 -10.37 0.60 -14.73
C TYR A 247 -8.99 0.39 -15.36
N ALA A 248 -8.82 -0.64 -16.18
CA ALA A 248 -7.54 -0.96 -16.81
C ALA A 248 -7.06 0.12 -17.80
N THR A 249 -7.98 0.75 -18.56
CA THR A 249 -7.63 1.82 -19.50
C THR A 249 -7.36 3.17 -18.84
N GLN A 250 -7.72 3.34 -17.56
CA GLN A 250 -7.47 4.56 -16.78
C GLN A 250 -6.29 4.45 -15.81
N ILE A 251 -5.64 3.29 -15.73
CA ILE A 251 -4.44 3.08 -14.88
C ILE A 251 -3.16 3.44 -15.63
N ALA A 252 -3.08 3.09 -16.91
CA ALA A 252 -1.91 3.32 -17.73
C ALA A 252 -2.31 3.72 -19.15
N ASP A 253 -1.45 4.53 -19.77
CA ASP A 253 -1.51 4.89 -21.18
C ASP A 253 -0.56 4.00 -21.99
N GLY A 254 -0.92 3.75 -23.25
CA GLY A 254 -0.23 2.84 -24.17
C GLY A 254 -1.22 2.16 -25.11
N THR A 255 -0.97 2.19 -26.42
CA THR A 255 -1.88 1.60 -27.41
C THR A 255 -1.90 0.08 -27.28
N SER A 256 -0.74 -0.57 -27.21
CA SER A 256 -0.63 -2.02 -27.02
C SER A 256 -1.27 -2.46 -25.70
N TRP A 257 -1.03 -1.71 -24.61
CA TRP A 257 -1.67 -1.97 -23.30
C TRP A 257 -3.19 -1.98 -23.44
N ARG A 258 -3.78 -0.90 -23.97
CA ARG A 258 -5.23 -0.79 -24.12
C ARG A 258 -5.78 -1.90 -25.02
N ASN A 259 -5.14 -2.18 -26.15
CA ASN A 259 -5.60 -3.19 -27.10
C ASN A 259 -5.56 -4.60 -26.52
N GLN A 260 -4.45 -4.98 -25.87
CA GLN A 260 -4.31 -6.29 -25.24
C GLN A 260 -5.25 -6.47 -24.03
N GLN A 261 -5.41 -5.44 -23.19
CA GLN A 261 -6.31 -5.53 -22.03
C GLN A 261 -7.77 -5.67 -22.46
N LEU A 262 -8.22 -4.85 -23.42
CA LEU A 262 -9.60 -4.92 -23.92
C LEU A 262 -9.84 -6.20 -24.70
N GLY A 263 -8.88 -6.64 -25.51
CA GLY A 263 -9.03 -7.84 -26.30
C GLY A 263 -9.07 -9.12 -25.48
N ALA A 264 -8.17 -9.26 -24.50
CA ALA A 264 -8.20 -10.39 -23.57
C ALA A 264 -9.47 -10.40 -22.72
N LEU A 265 -9.95 -9.24 -22.27
CA LEU A 265 -11.20 -9.13 -21.51
C LEU A 265 -12.43 -9.43 -22.37
N ALA A 266 -12.45 -9.05 -23.65
CA ALA A 266 -13.52 -9.33 -24.59
C ALA A 266 -13.64 -10.83 -24.86
N ARG A 267 -12.52 -11.51 -25.18
CA ARG A 267 -12.47 -12.98 -25.34
C ARG A 267 -12.97 -13.70 -24.09
N PHE A 268 -12.44 -13.32 -22.92
CA PHE A 268 -12.86 -13.88 -21.64
C PHE A 268 -14.37 -13.71 -21.42
N THR A 269 -14.89 -12.51 -21.66
CA THR A 269 -16.31 -12.20 -21.44
C THR A 269 -17.22 -12.98 -22.38
N ALA A 270 -16.85 -13.06 -23.67
CA ALA A 270 -17.58 -13.85 -24.67
C ALA A 270 -17.61 -15.33 -24.27
N LYS A 271 -16.47 -15.88 -23.85
CA LYS A 271 -16.39 -17.27 -23.38
C LYS A 271 -17.23 -17.52 -22.14
N VAL A 272 -17.14 -16.67 -21.12
CA VAL A 272 -17.95 -16.82 -19.90
C VAL A 272 -19.44 -16.80 -20.22
N LYS A 273 -19.91 -15.86 -21.05
CA LYS A 273 -21.32 -15.78 -21.44
C LYS A 273 -21.79 -17.04 -22.16
N PHE A 274 -20.98 -17.56 -23.07
CA PHE A 274 -21.27 -18.82 -23.76
C PHE A 274 -21.33 -20.00 -22.77
N LEU A 275 -20.36 -20.11 -21.86
CA LEU A 275 -20.30 -21.18 -20.86
C LEU A 275 -21.50 -21.19 -19.90
N LEU A 276 -22.16 -20.04 -19.69
CA LEU A 276 -23.37 -19.96 -18.86
C LEU A 276 -24.55 -20.71 -19.49
N GLU A 277 -24.56 -20.95 -20.80
CA GLU A 277 -25.66 -21.63 -21.49
C GLU A 277 -25.73 -23.13 -21.16
N GLY A 278 -24.59 -23.79 -20.96
CA GLY A 278 -24.47 -25.25 -20.76
C GLY A 278 -23.36 -25.65 -19.78
N MET A 279 -23.29 -25.01 -18.61
CA MET A 279 -22.13 -25.08 -17.70
C MET A 279 -21.67 -26.50 -17.35
N ALA A 280 -22.60 -27.44 -17.08
CA ALA A 280 -22.25 -28.81 -16.70
C ALA A 280 -21.60 -29.60 -17.86
N ASP A 281 -22.13 -29.44 -19.08
CA ASP A 281 -21.62 -30.10 -20.27
C ASP A 281 -20.25 -29.54 -20.66
N HIS A 282 -20.10 -28.21 -20.57
CA HIS A 282 -18.83 -27.54 -20.82
C HIS A 282 -17.79 -27.88 -19.75
N ALA A 283 -18.17 -27.97 -18.47
CA ALA A 283 -17.28 -28.41 -17.41
C ALA A 283 -16.78 -29.85 -17.63
N SER A 284 -17.66 -30.75 -18.09
CA SER A 284 -17.29 -32.13 -18.42
C SER A 284 -16.33 -32.19 -19.61
N THR A 285 -16.53 -31.32 -20.60
CA THR A 285 -15.64 -31.19 -21.76
C THR A 285 -14.26 -30.67 -21.35
N ALA A 286 -14.21 -29.61 -20.56
CA ALA A 286 -12.97 -29.05 -20.01
C ALA A 286 -12.22 -30.06 -19.15
N LEU A 287 -12.94 -30.83 -18.32
CA LEU A 287 -12.34 -31.86 -17.46
C LEU A 287 -11.66 -32.95 -18.30
N ARG A 288 -12.32 -33.45 -19.34
CA ARG A 288 -11.73 -34.43 -20.26
C ARG A 288 -10.47 -33.88 -20.93
N ASN A 289 -10.51 -32.63 -21.39
CA ASN A 289 -9.35 -32.00 -22.01
C ASN A 289 -8.21 -31.79 -21.01
N ALA A 290 -8.54 -31.47 -19.76
CA ALA A 290 -7.56 -31.30 -18.70
C ALA A 290 -6.84 -32.60 -18.34
N GLU A 291 -7.56 -33.73 -18.31
CA GLU A 291 -6.98 -35.06 -18.11
C GLU A 291 -6.03 -35.43 -19.26
N ILE A 292 -6.41 -35.12 -20.51
CA ILE A 292 -5.54 -35.31 -21.68
C ILE A 292 -4.28 -34.43 -21.57
N ALA A 293 -4.42 -33.15 -21.24
CA ALA A 293 -3.29 -32.24 -21.08
C ALA A 293 -2.32 -32.70 -19.98
N LEU A 294 -2.85 -33.16 -18.84
CA LEU A 294 -2.05 -33.69 -17.75
C LEU A 294 -1.31 -34.97 -18.15
N ALA A 295 -1.98 -35.90 -18.82
CA ALA A 295 -1.35 -37.13 -19.31
C ALA A 295 -0.25 -36.85 -20.34
N THR A 296 -0.47 -35.89 -21.25
CA THR A 296 0.54 -35.43 -22.21
C THR A 296 1.74 -34.83 -21.49
N PHE A 297 1.52 -33.94 -20.52
CA PHE A 297 2.61 -33.36 -19.73
C PHE A 297 3.43 -34.42 -19.00
N GLU A 298 2.78 -35.39 -18.35
CA GLU A 298 3.45 -36.47 -17.64
C GLU A 298 4.26 -37.37 -18.60
N ALA A 299 3.74 -37.64 -19.80
CA ALA A 299 4.45 -38.41 -20.81
C ALA A 299 5.66 -37.67 -21.39
N THR A 300 5.56 -36.35 -21.61
CA THR A 300 6.61 -35.54 -22.26
C THR A 300 7.67 -35.07 -21.26
N TYR A 301 7.28 -34.67 -20.05
CA TYR A 301 8.14 -33.97 -19.09
C TYR A 301 8.24 -34.64 -17.72
N GLY A 302 7.56 -35.77 -17.49
CA GLY A 302 7.47 -36.42 -16.18
C GLY A 302 8.82 -36.77 -15.55
N GLU A 303 9.77 -37.31 -16.33
CA GLU A 303 11.11 -37.66 -15.82
C GLU A 303 11.98 -36.44 -15.50
N GLU A 304 11.87 -35.37 -16.29
CA GLU A 304 12.63 -34.12 -16.14
C GLU A 304 12.14 -33.33 -14.93
N ALA A 305 10.81 -33.20 -14.79
CA ALA A 305 10.16 -32.51 -13.67
C ALA A 305 10.43 -33.20 -12.33
N GLN A 306 10.57 -34.53 -12.33
CA GLN A 306 10.89 -35.32 -11.13
C GLN A 306 12.37 -35.22 -10.73
N ARG A 307 13.28 -34.95 -11.68
CA ARG A 307 14.72 -34.72 -11.42
C ARG A 307 15.03 -33.29 -10.95
N GLN A 308 14.33 -32.29 -11.48
CA GLN A 308 14.61 -30.87 -11.17
C GLN A 308 13.93 -30.37 -9.89
N GLY A 309 13.10 -31.20 -9.23
CA GLY A 309 12.59 -30.92 -7.89
C GLY A 309 11.91 -29.55 -7.77
N ALA A 310 10.79 -29.35 -8.48
CA ALA A 310 9.82 -28.25 -8.35
C ALA A 310 10.31 -26.98 -7.59
N GLU A 311 11.35 -26.31 -8.07
CA GLU A 311 11.60 -24.94 -7.64
C GLU A 311 10.41 -24.10 -8.13
N LYS A 312 9.70 -23.46 -7.18
CA LYS A 312 8.70 -22.45 -7.50
C LYS A 312 9.45 -21.24 -8.03
N ASP A 313 9.80 -21.27 -9.31
CA ASP A 313 10.32 -20.08 -9.97
C ASP A 313 9.24 -18.99 -9.93
N ASP A 314 9.65 -17.80 -9.50
CA ASP A 314 8.84 -16.58 -9.62
C ASP A 314 8.36 -16.44 -11.08
N GLN A 315 7.08 -16.17 -11.30
CA GLN A 315 6.51 -16.00 -12.65
C GLN A 315 7.37 -15.04 -13.46
N MET A 316 7.86 -13.97 -12.83
CA MET A 316 8.78 -13.00 -13.43
C MET A 316 10.09 -13.62 -13.92
N ALA A 317 10.68 -14.55 -13.16
CA ALA A 317 11.91 -15.24 -13.55
C ALA A 317 11.68 -16.14 -14.78
N VAL A 318 10.50 -16.76 -14.86
CA VAL A 318 10.09 -17.56 -16.01
C VAL A 318 9.94 -16.68 -17.25
N TYR A 319 9.23 -15.54 -17.14
CA TYR A 319 9.12 -14.57 -18.23
C TYR A 319 10.51 -14.05 -18.69
N ARG A 320 11.43 -13.75 -17.77
CA ARG A 320 12.79 -13.30 -18.10
C ARG A 320 13.62 -14.38 -18.79
N ARG A 321 13.52 -15.64 -18.36
CA ARG A 321 14.24 -16.75 -19.01
C ARG A 321 13.76 -16.93 -20.45
N PHE A 322 12.46 -16.85 -20.69
CA PHE A 322 11.92 -16.89 -22.05
C PHE A 322 12.40 -15.69 -22.88
N ALA A 323 12.35 -14.48 -22.33
CA ALA A 323 12.85 -13.28 -22.99
C ALA A 323 14.35 -13.39 -23.38
N ALA A 324 15.18 -13.98 -22.52
CA ALA A 324 16.61 -14.17 -22.76
C ALA A 324 16.93 -15.31 -23.75
N THR A 325 16.06 -16.31 -23.88
CA THR A 325 16.26 -17.47 -24.76
C THR A 325 16.00 -17.13 -26.23
N LEU A 326 15.23 -16.06 -26.49
CA LEU A 326 14.90 -15.56 -27.84
C LEU A 326 16.12 -15.07 -28.66
N SER A 327 17.31 -14.91 -28.07
CA SER A 327 18.49 -14.36 -28.75
C SER A 327 19.46 -15.40 -29.36
N GLY A 328 19.14 -16.70 -29.33
CA GLY A 328 20.14 -17.78 -29.51
C GLY A 328 20.20 -18.52 -30.86
N ASP A 329 19.07 -18.93 -31.47
CA ASP A 329 19.05 -19.85 -32.63
C ASP A 329 17.85 -19.62 -33.59
N PRO A 330 18.08 -19.37 -34.90
CA PRO A 330 17.02 -19.13 -35.89
C PRO A 330 16.13 -20.35 -36.22
N ALA A 331 16.58 -21.60 -36.03
CA ALA A 331 15.74 -22.78 -36.27
C ALA A 331 14.70 -23.01 -35.14
N GLN A 332 14.94 -22.40 -33.99
CA GLN A 332 14.07 -22.44 -32.83
C GLN A 332 13.12 -21.23 -32.78
N ALA A 333 13.25 -20.30 -33.73
CA ALA A 333 12.54 -19.02 -33.74
C ALA A 333 11.02 -19.18 -33.87
N ASP A 334 10.52 -20.06 -34.75
CA ASP A 334 9.07 -20.19 -34.97
C ASP A 334 8.36 -20.89 -33.81
N TYR A 335 8.97 -21.95 -33.24
CA TYR A 335 8.51 -22.55 -31.97
C TYR A 335 8.50 -21.51 -30.83
N MET A 336 9.56 -20.70 -30.74
CA MET A 336 9.67 -19.67 -29.71
C MET A 336 8.67 -18.52 -29.90
N LYS A 337 8.29 -18.16 -31.13
CA LYS A 337 7.18 -17.22 -31.40
C LYS A 337 5.85 -17.76 -30.90
N GLY A 338 5.58 -19.05 -31.10
CA GLY A 338 4.37 -19.69 -30.58
C GLY A 338 4.32 -19.66 -29.05
N VAL A 339 5.46 -19.92 -28.39
CA VAL A 339 5.60 -19.79 -26.93
C VAL A 339 5.41 -18.33 -26.49
N GLU A 340 6.05 -17.38 -27.15
CA GLU A 340 5.92 -15.94 -26.87
C GLU A 340 4.47 -15.46 -27.00
N HIS A 341 3.75 -15.89 -28.04
CA HIS A 341 2.34 -15.57 -28.22
C HIS A 341 1.48 -16.07 -27.04
N ARG A 342 1.70 -17.30 -26.56
CA ARG A 342 0.98 -17.87 -25.40
C ARG A 342 1.33 -17.15 -24.09
N VAL A 343 2.61 -16.85 -23.89
CA VAL A 343 3.14 -16.06 -22.77
C VAL A 343 2.48 -14.67 -22.73
N ASN A 344 2.36 -14.01 -23.88
CA ASN A 344 1.72 -12.70 -24.04
C ASN A 344 0.21 -12.75 -23.75
N GLN A 345 -0.48 -13.79 -24.20
CA GLN A 345 -1.90 -14.00 -23.89
C GLN A 345 -2.15 -14.22 -22.38
N GLN A 346 -1.34 -15.05 -21.72
CA GLN A 346 -1.45 -15.24 -20.27
C GLN A 346 -1.18 -13.94 -19.50
N ARG A 347 -0.14 -13.21 -19.93
CA ARG A 347 0.20 -11.89 -19.39
C ARG A 347 -0.99 -10.94 -19.51
N ALA A 348 -1.58 -10.78 -20.70
CA ALA A 348 -2.73 -9.88 -20.93
C ALA A 348 -3.90 -10.10 -19.95
N ARG A 349 -4.05 -11.31 -19.41
CA ARG A 349 -5.13 -11.70 -18.52
C ARG A 349 -4.85 -11.54 -17.03
N ALA A 350 -3.58 -11.55 -16.63
CA ALA A 350 -3.18 -11.68 -15.24
C ALA A 350 -3.80 -10.57 -14.35
N GLY A 351 -3.78 -9.32 -14.84
CA GLY A 351 -4.35 -8.16 -14.14
C GLY A 351 -5.84 -8.31 -13.85
N PHE A 352 -6.67 -8.41 -14.89
CA PHE A 352 -8.13 -8.45 -14.70
C PHE A 352 -8.60 -9.73 -14.01
N MET A 353 -7.93 -10.87 -14.21
CA MET A 353 -8.29 -12.13 -13.53
C MET A 353 -8.07 -12.05 -12.01
N GLY A 354 -7.02 -11.34 -11.59
CA GLY A 354 -6.72 -11.03 -10.20
C GLY A 354 -7.76 -10.12 -9.57
N ALA A 355 -8.17 -9.06 -10.27
CA ALA A 355 -9.21 -8.14 -9.81
C ALA A 355 -10.59 -8.78 -9.78
N LEU A 356 -10.99 -9.49 -10.84
CA LEU A 356 -12.25 -10.23 -10.92
C LEU A 356 -12.39 -11.24 -9.77
N LYS A 357 -11.29 -11.94 -9.40
CA LYS A 357 -11.27 -12.83 -8.23
C LYS A 357 -11.69 -12.10 -6.95
N TYR A 358 -11.13 -10.90 -6.73
CA TYR A 358 -11.37 -10.11 -5.53
C TYR A 358 -12.79 -9.52 -5.52
N VAL A 359 -13.25 -8.99 -6.65
CA VAL A 359 -14.60 -8.44 -6.78
C VAL A 359 -15.66 -9.52 -6.56
N LEU A 360 -15.53 -10.69 -7.21
CA LEU A 360 -16.47 -11.80 -7.01
C LEU A 360 -16.49 -12.30 -5.56
N ALA A 361 -15.33 -12.32 -4.88
CA ALA A 361 -15.25 -12.66 -3.47
C ALA A 361 -15.96 -11.62 -2.59
N SER A 362 -15.81 -10.32 -2.91
CA SER A 362 -16.42 -9.22 -2.17
C SER A 362 -17.96 -9.20 -2.31
N LEU A 363 -18.47 -9.49 -3.51
CA LEU A 363 -19.91 -9.55 -3.78
C LEU A 363 -20.60 -10.75 -3.11
N ARG A 364 -19.86 -11.85 -2.93
CA ARG A 364 -20.39 -13.06 -2.31
C ARG A 364 -20.70 -12.83 -0.84
N SER A 365 -21.82 -13.35 -0.36
CA SER A 365 -22.10 -13.42 1.06
C SER A 365 -21.25 -14.54 1.68
N GLY A 366 -20.13 -14.15 2.30
CA GLY A 366 -19.23 -15.08 2.99
C GLY A 366 -19.72 -15.38 4.42
N ASN A 367 -19.51 -16.62 4.88
CA ASN A 367 -19.59 -16.98 6.31
C ASN A 367 -18.20 -16.92 6.97
N ARG A 368 -17.25 -16.13 6.42
CA ARG A 368 -15.86 -16.12 6.90
C ARG A 368 -15.76 -15.45 8.26
N HIS A 369 -16.48 -14.34 8.44
CA HIS A 369 -16.59 -13.71 9.75
C HIS A 369 -17.59 -14.48 10.65
N ARG A 370 -17.08 -15.35 11.52
CA ARG A 370 -17.88 -16.01 12.59
C ARG A 370 -18.37 -14.96 13.59
N GLY A 371 -19.50 -14.32 13.31
CA GLY A 371 -20.10 -13.34 14.22
C GLY A 371 -21.07 -12.35 13.60
N PHE A 372 -21.12 -12.25 12.26
CA PHE A 372 -22.08 -11.40 11.56
C PHE A 372 -22.84 -12.21 10.50
N GLY A 373 -24.12 -11.89 10.33
CA GLY A 373 -24.98 -12.50 9.32
C GLY A 373 -24.71 -11.98 7.91
N VAL A 374 -25.33 -12.60 6.91
CA VAL A 374 -25.21 -12.26 5.48
C VAL A 374 -25.52 -10.77 5.20
N THR A 375 -26.49 -10.23 5.91
CA THR A 375 -26.95 -8.83 5.82
C THR A 375 -26.32 -7.93 6.87
N GLU A 376 -25.42 -8.40 7.72
CA GLU A 376 -24.79 -7.60 8.78
C GLU A 376 -23.36 -7.23 8.37
N TYR A 377 -23.19 -6.25 7.49
CA TYR A 377 -21.86 -5.81 7.06
C TYR A 377 -21.70 -4.28 6.94
N GLU A 378 -20.44 -3.87 6.92
CA GLU A 378 -19.96 -2.53 6.60
C GLU A 378 -18.68 -2.64 5.75
N VAL A 379 -18.69 -2.00 4.58
CA VAL A 379 -17.51 -1.80 3.73
C VAL A 379 -17.15 -0.32 3.78
N CYS A 380 -15.89 0.00 4.03
CA CYS A 380 -15.43 1.37 4.15
C CYS A 380 -14.11 1.57 3.43
N GLY A 381 -14.04 2.53 2.50
CA GLY A 381 -12.81 2.98 1.87
C GLY A 381 -12.56 4.45 2.20
N VAL A 382 -11.37 4.79 2.65
CA VAL A 382 -10.98 6.17 2.96
C VAL A 382 -9.61 6.50 2.39
N VAL A 383 -9.57 7.54 1.56
CA VAL A 383 -8.35 8.20 1.10
C VAL A 383 -8.23 9.51 1.85
N MET A 384 -7.20 9.59 2.68
CA MET A 384 -6.95 10.75 3.51
C MET A 384 -5.47 11.08 3.61
N GLU A 385 -5.20 12.32 3.96
CA GLU A 385 -3.89 12.76 4.39
C GLU A 385 -3.74 12.36 5.87
N THR A 386 -2.70 11.61 6.16
CA THR A 386 -2.38 11.15 7.52
C THR A 386 -0.88 11.19 7.74
N GLY A 387 -0.45 10.86 8.96
CA GLY A 387 0.94 10.85 9.32
C GLY A 387 1.48 12.22 9.75
N PHE A 388 2.79 12.27 10.01
CA PHE A 388 3.45 13.48 10.50
C PHE A 388 3.51 14.59 9.43
N GLN A 389 3.65 14.23 8.15
CA GLN A 389 3.73 15.16 7.00
C GLN A 389 2.51 15.13 6.07
N ASP A 390 1.34 14.72 6.57
CA ASP A 390 0.09 14.72 5.78
C ASP A 390 0.22 13.98 4.42
N PHE A 391 0.87 12.82 4.40
CA PHE A 391 1.00 12.03 3.18
C PHE A 391 -0.30 11.28 2.89
N GLN A 392 -0.60 11.07 1.60
CA GLN A 392 -1.81 10.37 1.19
C GLN A 392 -1.75 8.89 1.53
N THR A 393 -2.86 8.39 2.03
CA THR A 393 -3.02 7.00 2.45
C THR A 393 -4.43 6.53 2.14
N LEU A 394 -4.53 5.30 1.65
CA LEU A 394 -5.78 4.58 1.50
C LEU A 394 -5.87 3.51 2.60
N LEU A 395 -6.89 3.61 3.43
CA LEU A 395 -7.33 2.57 4.35
C LEU A 395 -8.64 1.97 3.83
N PHE A 396 -8.75 0.66 3.86
CA PHE A 396 -9.92 -0.06 3.38
C PHE A 396 -10.31 -1.17 4.34
N GLN A 397 -11.58 -1.20 4.71
CA GLN A 397 -12.23 -2.27 5.45
C GLN A 397 -13.21 -2.97 4.51
N ASP A 398 -13.02 -4.26 4.29
CA ASP A 398 -13.87 -5.04 3.41
C ASP A 398 -15.14 -5.56 4.11
N ARG A 399 -15.96 -6.31 3.37
CA ARG A 399 -17.22 -6.87 3.88
C ARG A 399 -17.01 -7.88 5.00
N ASP A 400 -15.87 -8.58 5.00
CA ASP A 400 -15.52 -9.56 6.01
C ASP A 400 -14.89 -8.89 7.25
N PHE A 401 -14.75 -7.56 7.32
CA PHE A 401 -14.06 -6.81 8.38
C PHE A 401 -12.53 -7.02 8.39
N GLU A 402 -11.96 -7.35 7.24
CA GLU A 402 -10.52 -7.38 7.02
C GLU A 402 -10.03 -5.99 6.62
N TYR A 403 -8.81 -5.65 7.05
CA TYR A 403 -8.23 -4.32 6.82
C TYR A 403 -7.08 -4.41 5.83
N THR A 404 -7.10 -3.53 4.84
CA THR A 404 -6.01 -3.39 3.88
C THR A 404 -5.64 -1.93 3.72
N SER A 405 -4.38 -1.67 3.44
CA SER A 405 -3.88 -0.30 3.33
C SER A 405 -2.71 -0.14 2.39
N THR A 406 -2.56 1.07 1.85
CA THR A 406 -1.42 1.49 1.04
C THR A 406 -1.18 2.99 1.21
N SER A 407 0.08 3.40 1.09
CA SER A 407 0.52 4.81 1.04
C SER A 407 1.55 5.01 -0.09
N ASN A 408 1.67 4.03 -0.98
CA ASN A 408 2.49 4.09 -2.17
C ASN A 408 1.78 4.91 -3.26
N GLY A 409 2.46 5.90 -3.83
CA GLY A 409 1.87 6.83 -4.80
C GLY A 409 1.31 6.17 -6.05
N ASP A 410 1.99 5.17 -6.62
CA ASP A 410 1.49 4.40 -7.77
C ASP A 410 0.18 3.69 -7.45
N GLN A 411 0.13 2.98 -6.31
CA GLN A 411 -1.07 2.24 -5.91
C GLN A 411 -2.25 3.15 -5.55
N MET A 412 -1.96 4.30 -4.94
CA MET A 412 -2.94 5.36 -4.70
C MET A 412 -3.54 5.85 -6.02
N ASN A 413 -2.70 6.08 -7.01
CA ASN A 413 -3.14 6.50 -8.34
C ASN A 413 -3.95 5.42 -9.06
N PHE A 414 -3.65 4.14 -8.85
CA PHE A 414 -4.45 3.04 -9.40
C PHE A 414 -5.83 2.92 -8.73
N ALA A 415 -5.97 3.30 -7.45
CA ALA A 415 -7.28 3.33 -6.80
C ALA A 415 -8.17 4.49 -7.29
N HIS A 416 -7.56 5.59 -7.78
CA HIS A 416 -8.27 6.80 -8.18
C HIS A 416 -9.37 6.58 -9.25
N PRO A 417 -9.12 5.89 -10.39
CA PRO A 417 -10.15 5.56 -11.37
C PRO A 417 -11.37 4.85 -10.79
N ALA A 418 -11.16 3.95 -9.82
CA ALA A 418 -12.26 3.22 -9.19
C ALA A 418 -13.14 4.14 -8.33
N PHE A 419 -12.53 5.07 -7.57
CA PHE A 419 -13.27 6.08 -6.81
C PHE A 419 -14.00 7.08 -7.72
N ARG A 420 -13.40 7.52 -8.83
CA ARG A 420 -14.06 8.38 -9.81
C ARG A 420 -15.27 7.69 -10.46
N MET A 421 -15.10 6.43 -10.85
CA MET A 421 -16.19 5.61 -11.38
C MET A 421 -17.32 5.46 -10.35
N LEU A 422 -16.97 5.22 -9.09
CA LEU A 422 -17.91 5.12 -7.98
C LEU A 422 -18.69 6.42 -7.77
N ASP A 423 -18.01 7.56 -7.74
CA ASP A 423 -18.65 8.88 -7.57
C ASP A 423 -19.62 9.21 -8.73
N ALA A 424 -19.23 8.88 -9.97
CA ALA A 424 -20.09 9.04 -11.14
C ALA A 424 -21.36 8.18 -11.04
N SER A 425 -21.23 6.90 -10.67
CA SER A 425 -22.35 5.99 -10.49
C SER A 425 -23.28 6.45 -9.34
N ILE A 426 -22.73 6.89 -8.21
CA ILE A 426 -23.54 7.37 -7.08
C ILE A 426 -24.27 8.67 -7.45
N SER A 427 -23.58 9.61 -8.11
CA SER A 427 -24.17 10.85 -8.61
C SER A 427 -25.32 10.61 -9.58
N TYR A 428 -25.21 9.58 -10.43
CA TYR A 428 -26.28 9.17 -11.31
C TYR A 428 -27.49 8.65 -10.51
N LEU A 429 -27.28 7.71 -9.58
CA LEU A 429 -28.35 7.15 -8.75
C LEU A 429 -29.11 8.21 -7.95
N GLN A 430 -28.42 9.25 -7.47
CA GLN A 430 -29.09 10.38 -6.80
C GLN A 430 -30.04 11.15 -7.73
N ARG A 431 -29.66 11.34 -9.00
CA ARG A 431 -30.43 12.12 -9.98
C ARG A 431 -31.61 11.34 -10.55
N THR A 432 -31.45 10.03 -10.73
CA THR A 432 -32.48 9.15 -11.28
C THR A 432 -33.42 8.57 -10.23
N LYS A 433 -33.33 9.03 -8.98
CA LYS A 433 -34.24 8.64 -7.91
C LYS A 433 -35.68 8.95 -8.30
N GLU A 434 -36.41 7.92 -8.74
CA GLU A 434 -37.84 8.03 -8.98
C GLU A 434 -38.56 8.29 -7.64
N PRO A 435 -39.61 9.13 -7.61
CA PRO A 435 -40.47 9.23 -6.43
C PRO A 435 -41.03 7.84 -6.12
N PRO A 436 -41.14 7.45 -4.83
CA PRO A 436 -41.47 6.08 -4.45
C PRO A 436 -42.79 5.63 -5.10
N GLN A 437 -42.70 4.80 -6.14
CA GLN A 437 -43.86 4.21 -6.78
C GLN A 437 -44.37 3.05 -5.94
N ASN A 438 -45.13 3.31 -4.87
CA ASN A 438 -46.00 2.36 -4.15
C ASN A 438 -45.45 0.94 -3.83
N THR A 439 -44.15 0.69 -3.92
CA THR A 439 -43.51 -0.46 -3.30
C THR A 439 -43.53 -0.14 -1.81
N ARG A 440 -44.44 -0.78 -1.08
CA ARG A 440 -44.39 -0.86 0.38
C ARG A 440 -43.06 -1.52 0.75
N VAL A 441 -41.98 -0.74 0.80
CA VAL A 441 -40.76 -1.12 1.49
C VAL A 441 -41.20 -1.31 2.93
N ASP A 442 -41.20 -2.55 3.41
CA ASP A 442 -41.47 -2.82 4.81
C ASP A 442 -40.42 -2.03 5.61
N PRO A 443 -40.81 -1.04 6.43
CA PRO A 443 -39.85 -0.29 7.24
C PRO A 443 -39.11 -1.18 8.25
N ARG A 444 -39.50 -2.46 8.39
CA ARG A 444 -38.81 -3.48 9.19
C ARG A 444 -37.78 -4.31 8.41
N GLY A 445 -37.71 -4.19 7.09
CA GLY A 445 -36.73 -4.92 6.27
C GLY A 445 -35.32 -4.34 6.37
N THR A 446 -34.31 -5.16 6.11
CA THR A 446 -32.90 -4.74 5.99
C THR A 446 -32.78 -3.60 4.97
N GLN A 447 -32.16 -2.50 5.36
CA GLN A 447 -31.86 -1.37 4.49
C GLN A 447 -30.35 -1.24 4.28
N THR A 448 -29.92 -1.13 3.04
CA THR A 448 -28.53 -0.82 2.70
C THR A 448 -28.38 0.68 2.51
N LYS A 449 -27.46 1.29 3.25
CA LYS A 449 -27.20 2.72 3.27
C LYS A 449 -25.79 3.02 2.76
N LEU A 450 -25.67 4.16 2.10
CA LEU A 450 -24.45 4.65 1.50
C LEU A 450 -24.17 6.07 1.99
N GLU A 451 -22.95 6.30 2.42
CA GLU A 451 -22.40 7.63 2.67
C GLU A 451 -21.13 7.77 1.86
N TRP A 452 -20.95 8.92 1.22
CA TRP A 452 -19.75 9.16 0.44
C TRP A 452 -19.38 10.63 0.41
N MET A 453 -18.13 10.85 0.05
CA MET A 453 -17.52 12.13 -0.23
C MET A 453 -16.36 11.87 -1.17
N TYR A 454 -16.30 12.63 -2.26
CA TYR A 454 -15.22 12.56 -3.22
C TYR A 454 -14.86 13.98 -3.61
N SER A 455 -13.57 14.28 -3.62
CA SER A 455 -13.05 15.54 -4.12
C SER A 455 -11.76 15.30 -4.89
N ASP A 456 -11.77 15.70 -6.15
CA ASP A 456 -10.61 15.77 -7.01
C ASP A 456 -10.03 17.19 -6.97
N SER A 457 -8.70 17.29 -6.90
CA SER A 457 -7.96 18.56 -6.83
C SER A 457 -8.10 19.45 -8.08
N ASP A 458 -8.54 18.90 -9.21
CA ASP A 458 -8.78 19.65 -10.45
C ASP A 458 -10.03 20.55 -10.40
N GLY A 459 -10.89 20.40 -9.38
CA GLY A 459 -12.00 21.31 -9.11
C GLY A 459 -11.55 22.57 -8.38
N ALA A 460 -11.53 23.71 -9.07
CA ALA A 460 -11.33 25.04 -8.48
C ALA A 460 -12.50 25.44 -7.54
N HIS A 461 -12.68 24.72 -6.44
CA HIS A 461 -13.51 25.11 -5.29
C HIS A 461 -12.85 24.59 -4.02
N GLY A 462 -12.40 25.55 -3.19
CA GLY A 462 -11.51 25.33 -2.06
C GLY A 462 -12.03 24.36 -1.01
N LEU A 463 -11.20 23.36 -0.72
CA LEU A 463 -11.08 22.78 0.61
C LEU A 463 -9.70 23.16 1.12
N GLU A 464 -9.63 24.33 1.76
CA GLU A 464 -8.47 24.71 2.56
C GLU A 464 -8.27 23.70 3.70
N ASN A 465 -7.03 23.21 3.80
CA ASN A 465 -6.42 22.51 4.94
C ASN A 465 -6.83 21.04 5.17
N GLY A 466 -5.80 20.22 5.45
CA GLY A 466 -5.80 18.75 5.64
C GLY A 466 -6.65 18.18 6.79
N ALA A 467 -7.72 18.86 7.20
CA ALA A 467 -8.72 18.38 8.15
C ALA A 467 -10.06 17.96 7.48
N GLY A 468 -10.14 18.06 6.16
CA GLY A 468 -11.38 18.02 5.38
C GLY A 468 -12.28 16.81 5.61
N VAL A 469 -11.76 15.57 5.56
CA VAL A 469 -12.60 14.36 5.64
C VAL A 469 -13.24 14.17 7.02
N ALA A 470 -12.56 14.59 8.10
CA ALA A 470 -13.07 14.46 9.46
C ALA A 470 -14.04 15.60 9.88
N LYS A 471 -13.90 16.80 9.29
CA LYS A 471 -14.73 17.97 9.65
C LYS A 471 -15.89 18.22 8.68
N SER A 472 -15.85 17.70 7.44
CA SER A 472 -17.00 17.78 6.55
C SER A 472 -17.99 16.67 6.89
N THR A 473 -19.16 17.06 7.39
CA THR A 473 -20.25 16.12 7.68
C THR A 473 -20.57 15.35 6.40
N PRO A 474 -20.48 14.00 6.39
CA PRO A 474 -20.94 13.24 5.24
C PRO A 474 -22.40 13.60 4.96
N SER A 475 -22.77 13.63 3.68
CA SER A 475 -24.15 13.83 3.24
C SER A 475 -25.09 12.88 3.99
N GLN A 476 -26.37 13.26 4.13
CA GLN A 476 -27.36 12.36 4.72
C GLN A 476 -27.28 10.98 4.03
N PRO A 477 -27.30 9.88 4.79
CA PRO A 477 -27.09 8.55 4.23
C PRO A 477 -28.12 8.26 3.13
N TYR A 478 -27.64 7.92 1.95
CA TYR A 478 -28.46 7.54 0.81
C TYR A 478 -28.87 6.08 0.96
N THR A 479 -30.17 5.80 0.95
CA THR A 479 -30.67 4.42 1.05
C THR A 479 -30.78 3.82 -0.34
N LEU A 480 -30.07 2.71 -0.56
CA LEU A 480 -30.11 1.91 -1.78
C LEU A 480 -31.30 0.95 -1.69
N GLN A 481 -32.21 1.00 -2.65
CA GLN A 481 -33.49 0.28 -2.58
C GLN A 481 -33.43 -1.12 -3.18
N THR A 482 -32.62 -1.27 -4.23
CA THR A 482 -32.57 -2.50 -5.04
C THR A 482 -31.19 -3.14 -5.00
N MET A 483 -31.12 -4.46 -5.20
CA MET A 483 -29.81 -5.13 -5.36
C MET A 483 -29.04 -4.60 -6.57
N ARG A 484 -29.74 -4.12 -7.60
CA ARG A 484 -29.12 -3.45 -8.76
C ARG A 484 -28.30 -2.23 -8.33
N GLU A 485 -28.88 -1.36 -7.49
CA GLU A 485 -28.19 -0.20 -6.94
C GLU A 485 -27.01 -0.60 -6.04
N ILE A 486 -27.21 -1.62 -5.20
CA ILE A 486 -26.18 -2.13 -4.29
C ILE A 486 -24.98 -2.66 -5.08
N VAL A 487 -25.19 -3.51 -6.09
CA VAL A 487 -24.13 -4.05 -6.94
C VAL A 487 -23.41 -2.94 -7.72
N THR A 488 -24.18 -1.96 -8.22
CA THR A 488 -23.65 -0.79 -8.96
C THR A 488 -22.61 -0.01 -8.13
N VAL A 489 -22.82 0.09 -6.81
CA VAL A 489 -21.90 0.77 -5.88
C VAL A 489 -20.79 -0.18 -5.40
N MET A 490 -21.13 -1.43 -5.11
CA MET A 490 -20.23 -2.40 -4.48
C MET A 490 -19.08 -2.84 -5.39
N VAL A 491 -19.30 -2.94 -6.71
CA VAL A 491 -18.25 -3.35 -7.68
C VAL A 491 -17.13 -2.30 -7.80
N PRO A 492 -17.40 -1.01 -8.11
CA PRO A 492 -16.36 0.01 -8.10
C PRO A 492 -15.67 0.16 -6.73
N LEU A 493 -16.43 0.04 -5.62
CA LEU A 493 -15.86 0.08 -4.28
C LEU A 493 -14.88 -1.08 -4.03
N ALA A 494 -15.18 -2.29 -4.50
CA ALA A 494 -14.26 -3.43 -4.41
C ALA A 494 -13.01 -3.24 -5.30
N LEU A 495 -13.15 -2.60 -6.47
CA LEU A 495 -12.01 -2.24 -7.32
C LEU A 495 -11.11 -1.18 -6.69
N ALA A 496 -11.66 -0.31 -5.84
CA ALA A 496 -10.91 0.72 -5.12
C ALA A 496 -10.09 0.18 -3.94
N ALA A 497 -10.13 -1.13 -3.65
CA ALA A 497 -9.39 -1.72 -2.55
C ALA A 497 -7.87 -1.79 -2.84
N PRO A 498 -7.00 -1.52 -1.84
CA PRO A 498 -5.53 -1.62 -1.98
C PRO A 498 -5.03 -2.93 -2.58
N VAL A 499 -5.70 -4.05 -2.27
CA VAL A 499 -5.35 -5.37 -2.81
C VAL A 499 -5.44 -5.41 -4.34
N VAL A 500 -6.41 -4.71 -4.92
CA VAL A 500 -6.58 -4.62 -6.38
C VAL A 500 -5.50 -3.72 -6.96
N SER A 501 -5.26 -2.54 -6.37
CA SER A 501 -4.21 -1.62 -6.79
C SER A 501 -2.81 -2.25 -6.74
N GLY A 502 -2.47 -2.95 -5.64
CA GLY A 502 -1.19 -3.65 -5.50
C GLY A 502 -1.00 -4.77 -6.51
N ARG A 503 -2.07 -5.52 -6.84
CA ARG A 503 -2.04 -6.53 -7.92
C ARG A 503 -1.81 -5.90 -9.29
N TYR A 504 -2.47 -4.77 -9.58
CA TYR A 504 -2.27 -4.06 -10.83
C TYR A 504 -0.88 -3.41 -10.93
N LYS A 505 -0.30 -2.94 -9.82
CA LYS A 505 1.09 -2.50 -9.78
C LYS A 505 2.04 -3.62 -10.16
N HIS A 506 1.94 -4.75 -9.48
CA HIS A 506 2.78 -5.91 -9.81
C HIS A 506 2.59 -6.38 -11.26
N PHE A 507 1.35 -6.33 -11.74
CA PHE A 507 1.02 -6.64 -13.13
C PHE A 507 1.66 -5.66 -14.12
N LEU A 508 1.61 -4.36 -13.85
CA LEU A 508 2.22 -3.32 -14.68
C LEU A 508 3.75 -3.41 -14.65
N ASP A 509 4.36 -3.65 -13.48
CA ASP A 509 5.80 -3.88 -13.34
C ASP A 509 6.25 -5.12 -14.15
N MET A 510 5.44 -6.18 -14.16
CA MET A 510 5.67 -7.35 -15.01
C MET A 510 5.54 -7.01 -16.49
N TRP A 511 4.57 -6.19 -16.88
CA TRP A 511 4.45 -5.69 -18.24
C TRP A 511 5.71 -4.94 -18.70
N TYR A 512 6.19 -4.01 -17.87
CA TYR A 512 7.40 -3.24 -18.15
C TYR A 512 8.64 -4.08 -18.37
N LEU A 513 8.81 -5.13 -17.58
CA LEU A 513 10.02 -5.96 -17.62
C LEU A 513 10.02 -6.98 -18.77
N THR A 514 8.88 -7.15 -19.46
CA THR A 514 8.68 -8.26 -20.40
C THR A 514 8.16 -7.84 -21.77
N HIS A 515 7.79 -6.57 -21.97
CA HIS A 515 7.30 -6.07 -23.25
C HIS A 515 8.40 -5.42 -24.09
N ASP A 516 8.15 -5.31 -25.40
CA ASP A 516 9.11 -4.74 -26.35
C ASP A 516 9.47 -3.29 -25.99
N ALA A 517 10.73 -2.90 -26.19
CA ALA A 517 11.26 -1.60 -25.78
C ALA A 517 10.62 -0.41 -26.52
N ASP A 518 10.01 -0.68 -27.67
CA ASP A 518 9.41 0.35 -28.53
C ASP A 518 7.97 0.73 -28.13
N ASP A 519 7.26 -0.08 -27.31
CA ASP A 519 5.92 0.23 -26.80
C ASP A 519 5.98 0.74 -25.34
N VAL A 520 5.95 2.06 -25.18
CA VAL A 520 6.08 2.69 -23.88
C VAL A 520 4.72 2.81 -23.20
N VAL A 521 4.35 1.80 -22.42
CA VAL A 521 3.25 1.93 -21.44
C VAL A 521 3.66 2.94 -20.37
N ARG A 522 2.77 3.79 -19.87
CA ARG A 522 3.07 4.76 -18.78
C ARG A 522 1.93 4.78 -17.78
N PRO A 523 2.16 4.61 -16.46
CA PRO A 523 1.10 4.91 -15.50
C PRO A 523 0.72 6.39 -15.66
N PHE A 524 -0.55 6.70 -15.45
CA PHE A 524 -0.96 8.10 -15.38
C PHE A 524 -0.22 8.82 -14.23
N PRO A 525 0.01 10.13 -14.32
CA PRO A 525 0.67 10.87 -13.24
C PRO A 525 -0.18 10.84 -11.97
N GLU A 526 0.48 10.82 -10.81
CA GLU A 526 -0.17 10.90 -9.50
C GLU A 526 -1.06 12.14 -9.40
N ARG A 527 -2.30 11.95 -8.98
CA ARG A 527 -3.25 13.03 -8.69
C ARG A 527 -3.68 12.98 -7.24
N PRO A 528 -3.58 14.09 -6.48
CA PRO A 528 -4.07 14.10 -5.13
C PRO A 528 -5.61 14.15 -5.14
N PHE A 529 -6.24 13.17 -4.51
CA PHE A 529 -7.68 13.14 -4.30
C PHE A 529 -8.01 12.78 -2.85
N LYS A 530 -9.23 13.09 -2.42
CA LYS A 530 -9.77 12.66 -1.12
C LYS A 530 -11.05 11.92 -1.36
N ALA A 531 -11.22 10.80 -0.68
CA ALA A 531 -12.38 9.96 -0.81
C ALA A 531 -12.77 9.39 0.55
N PHE A 532 -14.06 9.34 0.82
CA PHE A 532 -14.63 8.58 1.92
C PHE A 532 -15.86 7.89 1.35
N VAL A 533 -15.94 6.58 1.46
CA VAL A 533 -17.13 5.82 1.07
C VAL A 533 -17.41 4.77 2.12
N ARG A 534 -18.66 4.72 2.57
CA ARG A 534 -19.16 3.78 3.57
C ARG A 534 -20.45 3.17 3.07
N LEU A 535 -20.44 1.87 2.80
CA LEU A 535 -21.59 1.06 2.42
C LEU A 535 -21.91 0.11 3.56
N TYR A 536 -23.09 0.23 4.17
CA TYR A 536 -23.45 -0.55 5.36
C TYR A 536 -24.92 -0.87 5.40
N THR A 537 -25.31 -1.74 6.31
CA THR A 537 -26.68 -2.25 6.47
C THR A 537 -27.29 -1.81 7.80
N SER A 538 -28.62 -1.68 7.86
CA SER A 538 -29.34 -1.40 9.10
C SER A 538 -29.13 -2.49 10.15
N ASP A 539 -29.03 -3.75 9.72
CA ASP A 539 -28.83 -4.91 10.59
C ASP A 539 -27.46 -4.83 11.25
N PHE A 540 -26.44 -4.44 10.49
CA PHE A 540 -25.12 -4.13 11.04
C PHE A 540 -25.18 -3.02 12.08
N GLU A 541 -25.83 -1.88 11.79
CA GLU A 541 -25.90 -0.78 12.77
C GLU A 541 -26.56 -1.21 14.08
N ALA A 542 -27.58 -2.08 14.00
CA ALA A 542 -28.25 -2.64 15.18
C ALA A 542 -27.34 -3.61 15.95
N ALA A 543 -26.69 -4.55 15.25
CA ALA A 543 -25.79 -5.54 15.84
C ALA A 543 -24.54 -4.90 16.45
N ARG A 544 -24.00 -3.88 15.78
CA ARG A 544 -22.80 -3.14 16.18
C ARG A 544 -22.92 -2.58 17.60
N ARG A 545 -24.06 -1.97 17.93
CA ARG A 545 -24.31 -1.37 19.27
C ARG A 545 -24.32 -2.39 20.40
N GLN A 546 -24.51 -3.67 20.09
CA GLN A 546 -24.60 -4.74 21.09
C GLN A 546 -23.32 -5.57 21.18
N ARG A 547 -22.58 -5.71 20.08
CA ARG A 547 -21.49 -6.69 19.95
C ARG A 547 -20.08 -6.10 20.04
N LEU A 548 -19.89 -4.81 19.75
CA LEU A 548 -18.54 -4.22 19.72
C LEU A 548 -18.11 -3.71 21.10
N PRO A 549 -16.90 -4.10 21.56
CA PRO A 549 -16.30 -3.53 22.77
C PRO A 549 -16.02 -2.03 22.63
N ASP A 550 -16.08 -1.30 23.75
CA ASP A 550 -15.83 0.17 23.78
C ASP A 550 -14.40 0.57 23.36
N ASP A 551 -13.45 -0.36 23.44
CA ASP A 551 -12.05 -0.14 23.05
C ASP A 551 -11.77 -0.38 21.55
N VAL A 552 -12.82 -0.69 20.76
CA VAL A 552 -12.74 -1.00 19.33
C VAL A 552 -13.60 -0.06 18.52
N LEU A 553 -13.05 0.47 17.44
CA LEU A 553 -13.77 1.25 16.44
C LEU A 553 -13.70 0.56 15.08
N GLN A 554 -14.81 0.62 14.33
CA GLN A 554 -14.78 0.31 12.91
C GLN A 554 -14.18 1.47 12.12
N LEU A 555 -13.72 1.23 10.89
CA LEU A 555 -12.95 2.22 10.13
C LEU A 555 -13.69 3.54 9.96
N ALA A 556 -14.99 3.46 9.62
CA ALA A 556 -15.81 4.64 9.43
C ALA A 556 -15.93 5.49 10.71
N ASP A 557 -16.00 4.84 11.88
CA ASP A 557 -16.07 5.54 13.16
C ASP A 557 -14.73 6.10 13.59
N ALA A 558 -13.65 5.37 13.34
CA ALA A 558 -12.29 5.87 13.58
C ALA A 558 -12.03 7.15 12.78
N VAL A 559 -12.47 7.21 11.52
CA VAL A 559 -12.38 8.44 10.71
C VAL A 559 -13.26 9.56 11.28
N ARG A 560 -14.53 9.28 11.61
CA ARG A 560 -15.48 10.28 12.13
C ARG A 560 -15.10 10.86 13.49
N THR A 561 -14.53 10.04 14.36
CA THR A 561 -14.00 10.47 15.67
C THR A 561 -12.69 11.25 15.52
N GLY A 562 -12.16 11.34 14.30
CA GLY A 562 -10.91 12.02 14.00
C GLY A 562 -9.69 11.25 14.49
N LEU A 563 -9.77 9.92 14.68
CA LEU A 563 -8.68 9.09 15.20
C LEU A 563 -7.41 9.20 14.34
N PHE A 564 -7.58 9.35 13.02
CA PHE A 564 -6.47 9.53 12.07
C PHE A 564 -6.17 11.01 11.78
N SER A 565 -6.89 11.95 12.39
CA SER A 565 -6.62 13.38 12.18
C SER A 565 -5.39 13.79 12.96
N ARG A 566 -4.41 14.36 12.27
CA ARG A 566 -3.22 14.96 12.90
C ARG A 566 -3.61 15.93 14.02
N THR A 567 -4.59 16.79 13.77
CA THR A 567 -5.06 17.77 14.77
C THR A 567 -5.60 17.07 16.02
N SER A 568 -6.43 16.03 15.87
CA SER A 568 -6.99 15.27 17.00
C SER A 568 -5.91 14.56 17.82
N LEU A 569 -4.98 13.88 17.14
CA LEU A 569 -3.87 13.15 17.78
C LEU A 569 -2.93 14.05 18.59
N LEU A 570 -2.80 15.31 18.17
CA LEU A 570 -2.00 16.32 18.85
C LEU A 570 -2.80 17.07 19.94
N ASN A 571 -4.13 17.15 19.79
CA ASN A 571 -5.04 17.89 20.68
C ASN A 571 -5.51 17.08 21.91
N ALA A 572 -5.42 15.75 21.91
CA ALA A 572 -5.93 14.88 22.98
C ALA A 572 -5.33 15.13 24.39
N SER A 573 -4.30 15.96 24.53
CA SER A 573 -3.58 16.16 25.79
C SER A 573 -3.99 17.37 26.63
N HIS A 574 -4.74 18.36 26.11
CA HIS A 574 -5.19 19.50 26.92
C HIS A 574 -6.50 20.12 26.42
N GLY A 575 -7.55 20.09 27.25
CA GLY A 575 -8.90 20.62 27.00
C GLY A 575 -9.02 22.15 26.90
N THR A 576 -7.99 22.84 26.46
CA THR A 576 -8.02 24.29 26.19
C THR A 576 -8.40 24.51 24.73
N LYS A 577 -9.53 25.22 24.51
CA LYS A 577 -9.97 25.75 23.21
C LYS A 577 -9.00 26.84 22.71
N GLU A 578 -7.72 26.54 22.58
CA GLU A 578 -6.81 27.38 21.80
C GLU A 578 -7.13 27.21 20.32
N ASP A 579 -7.03 28.32 19.59
CA ASP A 579 -7.36 28.43 18.17
C ASP A 579 -6.52 27.42 17.34
N ASP A 580 -7.18 26.45 16.67
CA ASP A 580 -6.55 25.37 15.88
C ASP A 580 -5.43 25.93 14.98
N ALA A 581 -5.65 27.12 14.40
CA ALA A 581 -4.70 27.80 13.51
C ALA A 581 -3.39 28.23 14.19
N SER A 582 -3.43 28.58 15.48
CA SER A 582 -2.23 28.97 16.22
C SER A 582 -1.36 27.76 16.56
N ARG A 583 -2.00 26.60 16.80
CA ARG A 583 -1.31 25.34 17.09
C ARG A 583 -0.72 24.72 15.83
N ASP A 584 -1.43 24.78 14.70
CA ASP A 584 -0.89 24.38 13.39
C ASP A 584 0.36 25.19 13.02
N ARG A 585 0.39 26.48 13.34
CA ARG A 585 1.60 27.31 13.18
C ARG A 585 2.75 26.85 14.07
N LEU A 586 2.47 26.54 15.33
CA LEU A 586 3.48 26.02 16.27
C LEU A 586 4.05 24.67 15.79
N LEU A 587 3.19 23.80 15.26
CA LEU A 587 3.58 22.51 14.70
C LEU A 587 4.40 22.68 13.42
N ALA A 588 4.01 23.58 12.52
CA ALA A 588 4.78 23.90 11.34
C ALA A 588 6.16 24.51 11.70
N GLU A 589 6.22 25.35 12.73
CA GLU A 589 7.49 25.88 13.24
C GLU A 589 8.35 24.77 13.85
N THR A 590 7.76 23.90 14.66
CA THR A 590 8.45 22.73 15.25
C THR A 590 8.97 21.81 14.16
N HIS A 591 8.17 21.52 13.13
CA HIS A 591 8.56 20.72 11.99
C HIS A 591 9.73 21.35 11.23
N ARG A 592 9.69 22.66 10.99
CA ARG A 592 10.81 23.40 10.37
C ARG A 592 12.09 23.33 11.19
N LEU A 593 11.99 23.32 12.52
CA LEU A 593 13.15 23.10 13.39
C LEU A 593 13.69 21.67 13.24
N MET A 594 12.81 20.67 13.15
CA MET A 594 13.20 19.27 12.98
C MET A 594 13.80 18.97 11.61
N ASP A 595 13.37 19.65 10.54
CA ASP A 595 13.95 19.50 9.20
C ASP A 595 15.38 20.04 9.10
N SER A 596 15.83 20.85 10.08
CA SER A 596 17.22 21.30 10.16
C SER A 596 18.18 20.29 10.79
N TRP A 597 17.65 19.16 11.28
CA TRP A 597 18.44 18.12 11.93
C TRP A 597 19.26 17.34 10.92
N VAL A 598 20.45 16.91 11.35
CA VAL A 598 21.33 16.06 10.55
C VAL A 598 21.43 14.71 11.23
N TYR A 599 21.00 13.66 10.53
CA TYR A 599 21.05 12.28 11.01
C TYR A 599 22.44 11.67 10.78
N THR A 600 23.04 11.10 11.82
CA THR A 600 24.16 10.16 11.72
C THR A 600 23.66 8.75 12.08
N GLU A 601 24.48 7.71 11.88
CA GLU A 601 24.06 6.33 12.19
C GLU A 601 23.68 6.13 13.67
N ASP A 602 24.28 6.92 14.58
CA ASP A 602 24.18 6.78 16.03
C ASP A 602 23.62 8.00 16.78
N ALA A 603 23.41 9.13 16.09
CA ALA A 603 23.05 10.39 16.73
C ALA A 603 22.23 11.32 15.82
N VAL A 604 21.54 12.27 16.44
CA VAL A 604 20.88 13.39 15.77
C VAL A 604 21.62 14.67 16.13
N VAL A 605 22.12 15.38 15.12
CA VAL A 605 22.87 16.62 15.31
C VAL A 605 21.94 17.83 15.20
N VAL A 606 21.91 18.64 16.25
CA VAL A 606 21.07 19.86 16.34
C VAL A 606 21.93 21.11 16.47
N GLN A 607 21.51 22.20 15.84
CA GLN A 607 22.18 23.50 15.98
C GLN A 607 21.68 24.25 17.22
N CYS A 608 22.59 24.60 18.13
CA CYS A 608 22.29 25.30 19.38
C CYS A 608 22.98 26.67 19.44
N GLY A 609 22.84 27.46 18.38
CA GLY A 609 23.56 28.72 18.20
C GLY A 609 23.32 29.73 19.32
N LEU A 610 22.06 29.95 19.70
CA LEU A 610 21.70 30.95 20.71
C LEU A 610 22.25 30.61 22.10
N TYR A 611 22.16 29.35 22.51
CA TYR A 611 22.69 28.89 23.79
C TYR A 611 24.21 29.09 23.86
N VAL A 612 24.95 28.58 22.89
CA VAL A 612 26.42 28.71 22.85
C VAL A 612 26.83 30.18 22.82
N TRP A 613 26.15 31.02 22.02
CA TRP A 613 26.42 32.46 22.00
C TRP A 613 26.16 33.13 23.34
N SER A 614 25.07 32.77 24.05
CA SER A 614 24.75 33.34 25.35
C SER A 614 25.81 32.98 26.41
N VAL A 615 26.28 31.73 26.42
CA VAL A 615 27.34 31.25 27.33
C VAL A 615 28.66 31.93 27.00
N MET A 616 29.04 32.00 25.72
CA MET A 616 30.28 32.67 25.29
C MET A 616 30.23 34.18 25.56
N LEU A 617 29.08 34.83 25.40
CA LEU A 617 28.88 36.23 25.72
C LEU A 617 28.99 36.46 27.23
N ALA A 618 28.35 35.63 28.06
CA ALA A 618 28.43 35.73 29.51
C ALA A 618 29.87 35.53 30.02
N ALA A 619 30.58 34.52 29.50
CA ALA A 619 32.00 34.31 29.78
C ALA A 619 32.86 35.49 29.30
N GLY A 620 32.56 36.04 28.12
CA GLY A 620 33.24 37.22 27.59
C GLY A 620 33.03 38.47 28.45
N VAL A 621 31.81 38.69 28.96
CA VAL A 621 31.50 39.79 29.88
C VAL A 621 32.23 39.64 31.20
N LEU A 622 32.33 38.41 31.76
CA LEU A 622 33.10 38.14 32.98
C LEU A 622 34.59 38.43 32.79
N VAL A 623 35.18 37.96 31.70
CA VAL A 623 36.60 38.16 31.39
C VAL A 623 36.91 39.64 31.14
N ALA A 624 36.09 40.32 30.32
CA ALA A 624 36.27 41.74 30.03
C ALA A 624 36.03 42.61 31.27
N GLY A 625 35.03 42.28 32.10
CA GLY A 625 34.75 42.94 33.36
C GLY A 625 35.89 42.77 34.37
N GLY A 626 36.42 41.55 34.50
CA GLY A 626 37.60 41.28 35.35
C GLY A 626 38.82 42.09 34.92
N LEU A 627 39.12 42.12 33.62
CA LEU A 627 40.21 42.93 33.05
C LEU A 627 39.99 44.43 33.26
N ALA A 628 38.77 44.92 33.05
CA ALA A 628 38.44 46.32 33.26
C ALA A 628 38.67 46.74 34.73
N ILE A 629 38.29 45.90 35.70
CA ILE A 629 38.55 46.15 37.12
C ILE A 629 40.06 46.14 37.40
N GLY A 630 40.80 45.16 36.89
CA GLY A 630 42.25 45.05 37.07
C GLY A 630 43.01 46.26 36.51
N LEU A 631 42.57 46.82 35.39
CA LEU A 631 43.20 47.98 34.74
C LEU A 631 42.75 49.34 35.29
N THR A 632 41.52 49.46 35.80
CA THR A 632 40.97 50.75 36.26
C THR A 632 41.16 51.03 37.75
N VAL A 633 41.38 50.00 38.58
CA VAL A 633 41.37 50.10 40.05
C VAL A 633 42.78 50.04 40.67
N GLN A 634 43.85 50.00 39.85
CA GLN A 634 45.24 49.73 40.24
C GLN A 634 45.71 50.36 41.58
N ASP A 635 45.42 51.64 41.83
CA ASP A 635 45.90 52.35 43.02
C ASP A 635 44.86 52.60 44.12
N ARG A 636 43.62 52.09 44.00
CA ARG A 636 42.50 52.46 44.89
C ARG A 636 42.18 51.46 46.00
N LEU A 637 42.73 50.25 45.98
CA LEU A 637 42.49 49.21 46.98
C LEU A 637 43.79 48.87 47.71
N THR A 638 43.97 49.41 48.92
CA THR A 638 45.14 49.12 49.75
C THR A 638 45.08 47.69 50.28
N GLY A 639 46.04 46.85 49.88
CA GLY A 639 46.23 45.48 50.41
C GLY A 639 45.66 44.34 49.57
N VAL A 640 45.11 44.60 48.38
CA VAL A 640 44.63 43.56 47.45
C VAL A 640 45.21 43.83 46.06
N ASP A 641 45.89 42.83 45.47
CA ASP A 641 46.33 42.91 44.07
C ASP A 641 45.10 42.82 43.14
N PRO A 642 44.77 43.88 42.35
CA PRO A 642 43.64 43.89 41.43
C PRO A 642 43.73 42.80 40.34
N PHE A 643 44.94 42.29 40.05
CA PHE A 643 45.11 41.19 39.11
C PHE A 643 44.59 39.85 39.67
N ASN A 644 44.54 39.66 40.98
CA ASN A 644 43.92 38.46 41.56
C ASN A 644 42.41 38.38 41.23
N ILE A 645 41.71 39.52 41.24
CA ILE A 645 40.29 39.58 40.85
C ILE A 645 40.12 39.16 39.38
N THR A 646 41.07 39.57 38.52
CA THR A 646 41.09 39.14 37.11
C THR A 646 41.24 37.62 37.02
N VAL A 647 42.18 37.02 37.75
CA VAL A 647 42.39 35.56 37.77
C VAL A 647 41.13 34.83 38.24
N TYR A 648 40.45 35.30 39.29
CA TYR A 648 39.19 34.72 39.75
C TYR A 648 38.06 34.85 38.72
N ALA A 649 37.96 35.99 38.02
CA ALA A 649 36.97 36.19 36.96
C ALA A 649 37.21 35.25 35.76
N TRP A 650 38.47 35.03 35.38
CA TRP A 650 38.85 34.05 34.35
C TRP A 650 38.52 32.62 34.79
N ALA A 651 38.86 32.25 36.03
CA ALA A 651 38.54 30.94 36.58
C ALA A 651 37.02 30.69 36.61
N LEU A 652 36.23 31.69 37.03
CA LEU A 652 34.78 31.63 37.04
C LEU A 652 34.19 31.51 35.64
N ALA A 653 34.71 32.26 34.66
CA ALA A 653 34.29 32.17 33.27
C ALA A 653 34.59 30.78 32.67
N ALA A 654 35.78 30.22 32.94
CA ALA A 654 36.14 28.87 32.51
C ALA A 654 35.21 27.81 33.13
N PHE A 655 34.92 27.94 34.42
CA PHE A 655 34.02 27.04 35.14
C PHE A 655 32.57 27.12 34.63
N MET A 656 32.09 28.33 34.34
CA MET A 656 30.79 28.57 33.74
C MET A 656 30.67 27.87 32.37
N VAL A 657 31.67 27.99 31.50
CA VAL A 657 31.66 27.31 30.19
C VAL A 657 31.70 25.79 30.36
N LEU A 658 32.50 25.26 31.29
CA LEU A 658 32.57 23.83 31.57
C LEU A 658 31.24 23.27 32.09
N ILE A 659 30.59 23.93 33.04
CA ILE A 659 29.26 23.52 33.52
C ILE A 659 28.24 23.60 32.40
N SER A 660 28.22 24.72 31.67
CA SER A 660 27.24 24.94 30.59
C SER A 660 27.35 23.91 29.47
N LYS A 661 28.57 23.41 29.23
CA LYS A 661 28.86 22.32 28.29
C LYS A 661 28.34 20.98 28.81
N ALA A 662 28.57 20.67 30.10
CA ALA A 662 28.15 19.41 30.72
C ALA A 662 26.64 19.34 31.04
N ALA A 663 25.95 20.48 31.07
CA ALA A 663 24.54 20.55 31.46
C ALA A 663 23.56 19.99 30.42
N MET A 664 23.93 19.95 29.14
CA MET A 664 23.01 19.61 28.04
C MET A 664 23.17 18.19 27.53
N VAL A 665 24.40 17.68 27.44
CA VAL A 665 24.72 16.32 26.95
C VAL A 665 25.89 15.76 27.74
N GLU A 666 25.88 14.46 28.00
CA GLU A 666 26.92 13.74 28.75
C GLU A 666 28.32 13.92 28.12
N ASP A 667 28.41 13.78 26.79
CA ASP A 667 29.64 13.94 26.01
C ASP A 667 29.49 14.98 24.89
N TRP A 668 29.85 16.24 25.15
CA TRP A 668 29.91 17.28 24.12
C TRP A 668 31.36 17.54 23.64
N PRO A 669 31.76 17.20 22.41
CA PRO A 669 33.10 17.53 21.92
C PRO A 669 33.32 19.05 21.81
N TRP A 670 34.51 19.55 22.17
CA TRP A 670 34.82 20.98 22.06
C TRP A 670 34.72 21.52 20.63
N CYS A 671 35.09 20.70 19.64
CA CYS A 671 34.94 21.06 18.24
C CYS A 671 33.46 21.30 17.90
N ASP A 672 32.56 20.42 18.34
CA ASP A 672 31.13 20.54 18.07
C ASP A 672 30.51 21.72 18.85
N PHE A 673 30.92 21.95 20.10
CA PHE A 673 30.51 23.10 20.91
C PHE A 673 30.85 24.43 20.22
N LEU A 674 32.09 24.60 19.76
CA LEU A 674 32.52 25.81 19.05
C LEU A 674 31.83 25.96 17.69
N HIS A 675 31.52 24.86 17.01
CA HIS A 675 30.72 24.87 15.78
C HIS A 675 29.21 25.04 16.03
N ARG A 676 28.78 25.17 17.29
CA ARG A 676 27.37 25.36 17.70
C ARG A 676 26.49 24.16 17.37
N ARG A 677 27.05 22.95 17.39
CA ARG A 677 26.36 21.68 17.12
C ARG A 677 26.35 20.82 18.37
N VAL A 678 25.21 20.23 18.66
CA VAL A 678 25.03 19.25 19.74
C VAL A 678 24.69 17.92 19.11
N LYS A 679 25.40 16.86 19.49
CA LYS A 679 25.10 15.48 19.09
C LYS A 679 24.26 14.84 20.17
N CYS A 680 22.99 14.57 19.88
CA CYS A 680 22.08 13.88 20.80
C CYS A 680 22.05 12.40 20.45
N ARG A 681 22.25 11.53 21.44
CA ARG A 681 22.28 10.06 21.28
C ARG A 681 21.02 9.36 21.78
N SER A 682 20.08 10.10 22.38
CA SER A 682 18.80 9.58 22.85
C SER A 682 17.64 10.55 22.60
N VAL A 683 16.40 10.04 22.68
CA VAL A 683 15.19 10.87 22.60
C VAL A 683 15.12 11.84 23.78
N SER A 684 15.48 11.40 24.99
CA SER A 684 15.52 12.27 26.17
C SER A 684 16.53 13.42 26.05
N GLU A 685 17.72 13.16 25.51
CA GLU A 685 18.72 14.22 25.23
C GLU A 685 18.19 15.22 24.19
N LEU A 686 17.58 14.71 23.12
CA LEU A 686 17.04 15.54 22.06
C LEU A 686 15.91 16.44 22.58
N ARG A 687 15.06 15.91 23.46
CA ARG A 687 14.05 16.68 24.20
C ARG A 687 14.68 17.74 25.11
N ALA A 688 15.73 17.40 25.86
CA ALA A 688 16.40 18.35 26.76
C ALA A 688 17.01 19.53 26.00
N VAL A 689 17.61 19.26 24.83
CA VAL A 689 18.29 20.26 24.00
C VAL A 689 17.31 21.13 23.21
N THR A 690 16.25 20.54 22.65
CA THR A 690 15.31 21.24 21.74
C THR A 690 14.06 21.77 22.44
N GLY A 691 13.69 21.21 23.59
CA GLY A 691 12.41 21.48 24.25
C GLY A 691 11.20 20.86 23.55
N ILE A 692 11.40 20.09 22.47
CA ILE A 692 10.31 19.45 21.72
C ILE A 692 9.80 18.22 22.49
N ASN A 693 8.49 17.97 22.43
CA ASN A 693 7.86 16.83 23.08
C ASN A 693 8.44 15.50 22.56
N ASP A 694 8.74 14.56 23.47
CA ASP A 694 9.34 13.25 23.16
C ASP A 694 8.52 12.40 22.18
N GLN A 695 7.18 12.45 22.27
CA GLN A 695 6.30 11.76 21.34
C GLN A 695 6.35 12.37 19.94
N LEU A 696 6.45 13.70 19.81
CA LEU A 696 6.63 14.37 18.51
C LEU A 696 7.98 14.03 17.89
N ILE A 697 9.05 14.01 18.71
CA ILE A 697 10.37 13.57 18.28
C ILE A 697 10.28 12.15 17.73
N THR A 698 9.67 11.23 18.48
CA THR A 698 9.53 9.83 18.08
C THR A 698 8.70 9.67 16.81
N ALA A 699 7.61 10.42 16.65
CA ALA A 699 6.78 10.40 15.44
C ALA A 699 7.58 10.85 14.20
N LYS A 700 8.38 11.91 14.31
CA LYS A 700 9.26 12.37 13.23
C LYS A 700 10.35 11.35 12.89
N LEU A 701 10.97 10.73 13.90
CA LEU A 701 11.98 9.69 13.68
C LEU A 701 11.40 8.47 12.95
N LEU A 702 10.15 8.07 13.28
CA LEU A 702 9.45 7.00 12.58
C LEU A 702 9.07 7.39 11.15
N HIS A 703 8.66 8.64 10.95
CA HIS A 703 8.32 9.17 9.63
C HIS A 703 9.53 9.23 8.69
N ASP A 704 10.68 9.70 9.19
CA ASP A 704 11.91 9.84 8.41
C ASP A 704 12.71 8.52 8.29
N GLU A 705 12.25 7.41 8.89
CA GLU A 705 13.03 6.16 8.99
C GLU A 705 13.48 5.62 7.62
N GLN A 706 12.63 5.71 6.60
CA GLN A 706 12.98 5.22 5.26
C GLN A 706 14.09 6.04 4.60
N ASP A 707 14.09 7.35 4.84
CA ASP A 707 15.03 8.32 4.24
C ASP A 707 16.29 8.55 5.09
N SER A 708 16.26 8.18 6.37
CA SER A 708 17.34 8.39 7.33
C SER A 708 18.34 7.25 7.36
N VAL A 709 19.60 7.52 7.71
CA VAL A 709 20.65 6.51 7.98
C VAL A 709 20.70 6.08 9.46
N LEU A 710 19.83 6.64 10.30
CA LEU A 710 19.82 6.41 11.74
C LEU A 710 19.52 4.94 12.06
N THR A 711 20.33 4.34 12.93
CA THR A 711 20.06 3.02 13.51
C THR A 711 19.59 3.20 14.95
N THR A 712 18.57 2.44 15.35
CA THR A 712 17.95 2.59 16.68
C THR A 712 18.36 1.48 17.65
N ARG A 713 18.46 1.84 18.93
CA ARG A 713 18.71 0.92 20.06
C ARG A 713 17.83 1.29 21.25
N GLY A 714 17.91 0.50 22.32
CA GLY A 714 17.18 0.75 23.57
C GLY A 714 15.90 -0.08 23.70
N PRO A 715 15.19 0.03 24.83
CA PRO A 715 14.08 -0.84 25.16
C PRO A 715 12.85 -0.64 24.28
N PHE A 716 12.63 0.57 23.74
CA PHE A 716 11.40 0.91 23.01
C PHE A 716 11.60 1.00 21.48
N ASN A 717 12.69 0.46 20.94
CA ASN A 717 13.00 0.57 19.51
C ASN A 717 12.28 -0.46 18.62
N ILE A 718 11.36 -1.26 19.18
CA ILE A 718 10.84 -2.44 18.49
C ILE A 718 10.06 -2.13 17.21
N VAL A 719 9.41 -0.96 17.17
CA VAL A 719 8.61 -0.46 16.04
C VAL A 719 9.44 0.06 14.87
N PHE A 720 10.73 0.35 15.10
CA PHE A 720 11.66 0.77 14.06
C PHE A 720 12.13 -0.46 13.27
N LEU A 721 12.23 -0.32 11.95
CA LEU A 721 12.80 -1.30 11.05
C LEU A 721 14.33 -1.37 11.17
N ARG A 722 15.02 -0.23 11.31
CA ARG A 722 16.50 -0.19 11.37
C ARG A 722 17.01 -0.25 12.80
N LYS A 723 17.47 -1.43 13.21
CA LYS A 723 18.01 -1.71 14.55
C LYS A 723 19.51 -1.98 14.49
N ALA A 724 20.26 -1.49 15.48
CA ALA A 724 21.69 -1.76 15.58
C ALA A 724 21.95 -3.25 15.89
N ALA A 725 22.84 -3.90 15.13
CA ALA A 725 23.14 -5.33 15.25
C ALA A 725 23.98 -5.69 16.50
N SER A 726 24.68 -4.72 17.08
CA SER A 726 25.41 -4.85 18.35
C SER A 726 25.00 -3.70 19.25
N GLY A 727 24.69 -4.01 20.51
CA GLY A 727 24.17 -3.04 21.51
C GLY A 727 25.12 -1.87 21.88
N SER A 728 26.26 -1.74 21.20
CA SER A 728 27.24 -0.67 21.38
C SER A 728 27.06 0.54 20.45
N GLY A 729 26.23 0.43 19.40
CA GLY A 729 25.97 1.51 18.44
C GLY A 729 24.48 1.85 18.29
N GLY A 730 24.17 3.06 17.81
CA GLY A 730 22.81 3.49 17.49
C GLY A 730 22.22 4.54 18.44
N PHE A 731 21.18 5.21 17.97
CA PHE A 731 20.39 6.21 18.69
C PHE A 731 19.39 5.54 19.64
N ALA A 732 19.39 5.93 20.90
CA ALA A 732 18.59 5.30 21.94
C ALA A 732 17.14 5.81 21.98
N ILE A 733 16.19 4.90 21.78
CA ILE A 733 14.77 5.11 22.04
C ILE A 733 14.50 4.70 23.49
N ASP A 734 14.61 5.67 24.39
CA ASP A 734 14.58 5.52 25.85
C ASP A 734 13.26 5.97 26.49
N VAL A 735 12.28 6.36 25.67
CA VAL A 735 10.93 6.78 26.10
C VAL A 735 9.87 5.81 25.56
N PRO A 736 8.88 5.38 26.36
CA PRO A 736 7.75 4.58 25.88
C PRO A 736 6.94 5.30 24.80
N ILE A 737 6.48 4.54 23.79
CA ILE A 737 5.76 5.09 22.65
C ILE A 737 4.26 4.99 22.88
N GLN A 738 3.52 6.09 22.73
CA GLN A 738 2.07 6.09 22.91
C GLN A 738 1.34 5.65 21.63
N ASN A 739 0.13 5.09 21.76
CA ASN A 739 -0.69 4.69 20.61
C ASN A 739 -0.99 5.86 19.65
N LYS A 740 -1.23 7.06 20.19
CA LYS A 740 -1.39 8.27 19.36
C LYS A 740 -0.14 8.59 18.53
N THR A 741 1.05 8.30 19.04
CA THR A 741 2.33 8.50 18.36
C THR A 741 2.51 7.49 17.23
N LEU A 742 2.13 6.22 17.48
CA LEU A 742 2.08 5.19 16.45
C LEU A 742 1.11 5.59 15.33
N LEU A 743 -0.12 5.99 15.67
CA LEU A 743 -1.10 6.47 14.70
C LEU A 743 -0.58 7.68 13.91
N LEU A 744 0.04 8.66 14.57
CA LEU A 744 0.64 9.82 13.94
C LEU A 744 1.83 9.47 13.02
N SER A 745 2.50 8.35 13.25
CA SER A 745 3.54 7.86 12.36
C SER A 745 3.03 7.00 11.20
N GLY A 746 1.73 6.66 11.18
CA GLY A 746 1.16 5.74 10.19
C GLY A 746 1.19 4.26 10.62
N LEU A 747 1.23 3.96 11.91
CA LEU A 747 1.12 2.60 12.45
C LEU A 747 -0.22 2.45 13.15
N VAL A 748 -1.12 1.63 12.60
CA VAL A 748 -2.49 1.46 13.09
C VAL A 748 -2.62 0.13 13.84
N MET A 749 -2.97 0.20 15.12
CA MET A 749 -3.15 -0.99 15.95
C MET A 749 -4.54 -1.59 15.74
N ILE A 750 -4.59 -2.83 15.25
CA ILE A 750 -5.82 -3.60 15.02
C ILE A 750 -5.95 -4.67 16.11
N LYS A 751 -7.11 -4.72 16.76
CA LYS A 751 -7.43 -5.75 17.76
C LYS A 751 -7.88 -7.03 17.06
N VAL A 752 -7.28 -8.15 17.46
CA VAL A 752 -7.55 -9.48 16.93
C VAL A 752 -7.80 -10.48 18.06
N GLU A 753 -8.64 -11.46 17.79
CA GLU A 753 -8.96 -12.55 18.72
C GLU A 753 -8.12 -13.78 18.40
N THR A 754 -7.37 -14.26 19.40
CA THR A 754 -6.58 -15.49 19.32
C THR A 754 -7.17 -16.56 20.23
N THR A 755 -6.70 -17.81 20.10
CA THR A 755 -7.07 -18.90 21.02
C THR A 755 -6.69 -18.62 22.47
N LEU A 756 -5.73 -17.72 22.70
CA LEU A 756 -5.20 -17.36 24.01
C LEU A 756 -5.76 -16.04 24.55
N GLY A 757 -6.71 -15.42 23.85
CA GLY A 757 -7.29 -14.12 24.20
C GLY A 757 -7.02 -13.05 23.14
N ASN A 758 -7.36 -11.81 23.46
CA ASN A 758 -7.26 -10.69 22.54
C ASN A 758 -5.82 -10.18 22.46
N ARG A 759 -5.38 -9.81 21.26
CA ARG A 759 -4.06 -9.23 20.99
C ARG A 759 -4.18 -8.09 20.00
N LEU A 760 -3.10 -7.31 19.88
CA LEU A 760 -3.00 -6.26 18.88
C LEU A 760 -2.00 -6.68 17.79
N VAL A 761 -2.34 -6.35 16.55
CA VAL A 761 -1.51 -6.52 15.35
C VAL A 761 -1.40 -5.17 14.68
N CYS A 762 -0.19 -4.80 14.27
CA CYS A 762 0.02 -3.55 13.54
C CYS A 762 -0.37 -3.69 12.06
N LEU A 763 -1.20 -2.78 11.58
CA LEU A 763 -1.38 -2.47 10.16
C LEU A 763 -0.42 -1.33 9.82
N ASP A 764 0.53 -1.59 8.91
CA ASP A 764 1.53 -0.60 8.51
C ASP A 764 0.97 0.29 7.42
N VAL A 765 1.03 1.59 7.66
CA VAL A 765 0.55 2.65 6.78
C VAL A 765 1.52 3.80 6.70
N ARG A 766 2.79 3.59 7.11
CA ARG A 766 3.87 4.56 6.94
C ARG A 766 4.06 4.91 5.47
N ARG A 767 4.60 6.08 5.18
CA ARG A 767 4.85 6.57 3.81
C ARG A 767 5.55 5.50 2.95
N GLY A 768 5.11 5.33 1.70
CA GLY A 768 5.74 4.39 0.77
C GLY A 768 5.39 2.91 1.00
N THR A 769 4.52 2.59 1.96
CA THR A 769 4.04 1.21 2.17
C THR A 769 3.24 0.76 0.95
N GLU A 770 3.71 -0.29 0.28
CA GLU A 770 3.05 -0.85 -0.90
C GLU A 770 1.69 -1.46 -0.55
N LEU A 771 1.65 -2.57 0.20
CA LEU A 771 0.39 -3.19 0.62
C LEU A 771 0.55 -3.81 2.01
N SER A 772 -0.30 -3.40 2.95
CA SER A 772 -0.45 -4.04 4.26
C SER A 772 -1.84 -4.64 4.39
N VAL A 773 -1.92 -5.85 4.97
CA VAL A 773 -3.17 -6.63 5.05
C VAL A 773 -3.30 -7.28 6.42
N VAL A 774 -4.45 -7.14 7.06
CA VAL A 774 -4.86 -7.85 8.29
C VAL A 774 -6.19 -8.55 8.00
N GLU A 775 -6.10 -9.85 7.70
CA GLU A 775 -7.19 -10.74 7.32
C GLU A 775 -7.53 -11.75 8.43
N HIS A 776 -8.70 -12.40 8.38
CA HIS A 776 -9.00 -13.53 9.26
C HIS A 776 -8.11 -14.72 8.89
N ARG A 777 -7.37 -15.30 9.84
CA ARG A 777 -6.45 -16.40 9.53
C ARG A 777 -7.02 -17.75 9.94
N ASP A 778 -7.06 -18.67 8.97
CA ASP A 778 -6.90 -20.10 9.22
C ASP A 778 -5.42 -20.43 8.95
N VAL A 779 -4.67 -20.72 10.02
CA VAL A 779 -3.33 -21.36 10.12
C VAL A 779 -2.45 -21.36 8.85
N GLY A 780 -1.26 -20.75 8.91
CA GLY A 780 -0.15 -21.09 7.99
C GLY A 780 0.51 -20.01 7.15
N ASN A 781 0.29 -18.71 7.38
CA ASN A 781 1.02 -17.65 6.65
C ASN A 781 2.08 -16.95 7.53
N ASP A 782 3.34 -17.13 7.14
CA ASP A 782 4.53 -17.09 8.00
C ASP A 782 5.18 -15.69 8.08
N THR A 783 4.37 -14.63 8.01
CA THR A 783 4.87 -13.24 8.02
C THR A 783 5.11 -12.73 9.44
N GLU A 784 6.32 -12.23 9.68
CA GLU A 784 6.69 -11.55 10.92
C GLU A 784 5.93 -10.21 11.00
N ARG A 785 5.27 -9.95 12.13
CA ARG A 785 4.52 -8.72 12.37
C ARG A 785 4.80 -8.16 13.75
N LEU A 786 4.56 -6.86 13.91
CA LEU A 786 4.52 -6.22 15.21
C LEU A 786 3.22 -6.61 15.93
N ILE A 787 3.37 -7.33 17.03
CA ILE A 787 2.26 -7.92 17.80
C ILE A 787 2.39 -7.59 19.29
N SER A 788 1.25 -7.46 19.97
CA SER A 788 1.26 -7.34 21.43
C SER A 788 1.11 -8.68 22.14
N GLN A 789 1.47 -8.70 23.43
CA GLN A 789 0.99 -9.74 24.34
C GLN A 789 -0.52 -9.58 24.63
N ASP A 790 -1.11 -10.59 25.29
CA ASP A 790 -2.53 -10.64 25.65
C ASP A 790 -2.97 -9.37 26.39
N ILE A 791 -3.89 -8.62 25.77
CA ILE A 791 -4.40 -7.36 26.34
C ILE A 791 -5.45 -7.61 27.43
N GLY A 792 -6.07 -8.79 27.45
CA GLY A 792 -7.11 -9.17 28.42
C GLY A 792 -6.61 -9.19 29.87
N LYS A 793 -5.35 -9.57 30.07
CA LYS A 793 -4.71 -9.62 31.40
C LYS A 793 -4.28 -8.25 31.92
N THR A 794 -4.13 -7.27 31.03
CA THR A 794 -3.68 -5.92 31.36
C THR A 794 -4.83 -5.02 31.87
N HIS A 795 -6.09 -5.44 31.69
CA HIS A 795 -7.27 -4.69 32.15
C HIS A 795 -7.44 -4.65 33.68
N GLN A 796 -6.70 -5.44 34.46
CA GLN A 796 -6.83 -5.52 35.93
C GLN A 796 -5.86 -4.62 36.71
N GLY A 797 -5.04 -3.80 36.05
CA GLY A 797 -4.07 -2.92 36.71
C GLY A 797 -4.45 -1.44 36.67
N ASP A 798 -4.68 -0.86 37.86
CA ASP A 798 -4.69 0.57 38.25
C ASP A 798 -4.90 1.62 37.13
N GLU A 799 -6.11 2.20 37.04
CA GLU A 799 -6.50 3.26 36.09
C GLU A 799 -5.61 4.52 36.12
N LYS A 800 -4.76 4.68 37.13
CA LYS A 800 -3.92 5.87 37.34
C LYS A 800 -2.56 5.83 36.63
N THR A 801 -2.11 4.66 36.18
CA THR A 801 -0.89 4.52 35.38
C THR A 801 -1.25 3.94 34.03
N GLY A 802 -1.20 4.75 32.97
CA GLY A 802 -1.65 4.37 31.62
C GLY A 802 -1.26 2.94 31.19
N ARG A 803 -2.15 2.27 30.46
CA ARG A 803 -2.04 0.85 30.08
C ARG A 803 -0.71 0.59 29.37
N LYS A 804 0.19 -0.16 30.01
CA LYS A 804 1.46 -0.60 29.43
C LYS A 804 1.27 -1.90 28.65
N ILE A 805 1.56 -1.89 27.35
CA ILE A 805 1.39 -3.03 26.45
C ILE A 805 2.75 -3.43 25.90
N SER A 806 3.19 -4.67 26.15
CA SER A 806 4.45 -5.16 25.58
C SER A 806 4.28 -5.49 24.10
N LEU A 807 5.14 -4.89 23.26
CA LEU A 807 5.24 -5.22 21.84
C LEU A 807 6.37 -6.21 21.58
N LYS A 808 6.17 -7.09 20.61
CA LYS A 808 7.20 -7.97 20.08
C LYS A 808 7.07 -8.11 18.58
N SER A 809 8.18 -8.33 17.90
CA SER A 809 8.18 -8.79 16.52
C SER A 809 8.05 -10.31 16.53
N GLY A 810 7.11 -10.86 15.76
CA GLY A 810 6.96 -12.30 15.70
C GLY A 810 5.77 -12.76 14.87
N LYS A 811 5.64 -14.09 14.80
CA LYS A 811 4.52 -14.75 14.12
C LYS A 811 3.35 -14.88 15.10
N LEU A 812 2.16 -14.52 14.64
CA LEU A 812 0.92 -14.67 15.39
C LEU A 812 -0.17 -15.27 14.52
N GLU A 813 -0.89 -16.23 15.09
CA GLU A 813 -2.11 -16.76 14.52
C GLU A 813 -3.30 -16.20 15.30
N TRP A 814 -4.27 -15.66 14.58
CA TRP A 814 -5.53 -15.16 15.14
C TRP A 814 -6.68 -15.65 14.30
N ARG A 815 -7.82 -15.88 14.94
CA ARG A 815 -9.00 -16.42 14.27
C ARG A 815 -9.85 -15.31 13.68
N ARG A 816 -9.88 -14.15 14.33
CA ARG A 816 -10.80 -13.08 13.99
C ARG A 816 -10.18 -11.70 14.17
N VAL A 817 -10.49 -10.79 13.27
CA VAL A 817 -10.21 -9.35 13.37
C VAL A 817 -11.43 -8.65 13.98
N GLU A 818 -11.23 -7.82 15.01
CA GLU A 818 -12.32 -7.09 15.68
C GLU A 818 -12.48 -5.65 15.18
N GLY A 819 -11.37 -4.92 15.02
CA GLY A 819 -11.36 -3.54 14.53
C GLY A 819 -10.18 -2.71 15.03
N VAL A 820 -10.26 -1.39 14.85
CA VAL A 820 -9.20 -0.43 15.21
C VAL A 820 -9.19 -0.19 16.73
N TYR A 821 -8.02 -0.30 17.36
CA TYR A 821 -7.86 -0.10 18.81
C TYR A 821 -7.86 1.38 19.20
N ASN A 822 -8.82 1.79 20.03
CA ASN A 822 -9.14 3.20 20.30
C ASN A 822 -8.47 3.81 21.56
N VAL A 823 -7.63 3.05 22.28
CA VAL A 823 -7.03 3.58 23.52
C VAL A 823 -5.78 4.39 23.19
N LEU A 824 -5.93 5.70 23.02
CA LEU A 824 -4.88 6.62 22.59
C LEU A 824 -3.69 6.73 23.57
N ASP A 825 -3.96 6.66 24.86
CA ASP A 825 -2.95 6.79 25.93
C ASP A 825 -2.27 5.47 26.32
N ALA A 826 -2.56 4.38 25.59
CA ALA A 826 -1.83 3.13 25.77
C ALA A 826 -0.33 3.34 25.45
N ALA A 827 0.53 2.97 26.39
CA ALA A 827 1.97 3.09 26.26
C ALA A 827 2.57 1.72 25.88
N PHE A 828 3.30 1.68 24.79
CA PHE A 828 3.94 0.48 24.30
C PHE A 828 5.36 0.36 24.85
N VAL A 829 5.65 -0.81 25.41
CA VAL A 829 6.88 -1.13 26.15
C VAL A 829 7.66 -2.24 25.47
#